data_AF-A0A2X0IL34-F1
#
_entry.id   AF-A0A2X0IL34-F1
#
_cell.length_a   1.000
_cell.length_b   1.000
_cell.length_c   1.000
_cell.angle_alpha   90.00
_cell.angle_beta   90.00
_cell.angle_gamma   90.00
#
_symmetry.space_group_name_H-M   'P 1'
#
loop_
_entity.id
_entity.type
_entity.pdbx_description
1 polymer ?
#
loop_
_entity_poly.entity_id
_entity_poly.type
_entity_poly.pdbx_seq_one_letter_code
_entity_poly.pdbx_strand_id
1 'polypeptide(L)'
;MVAGLTAFLLVVGGVGWWVWPGGSDPRADGRAAAQTLAALPAVQLSTTFEGTDGAVTRSQLTVTAAGLATGTVHGPLDSTADLASTSSRTLLRGDDSYWGTHTPNDVGSAVGHWVTSTQPATDLGLDVSQLTPAALARLVTRVVNDPTATPQDAGTVHGQAATSFTAGGWTVLISTGSPHQVLGLGGSVGSGGSAGVPTSPGPSASDSTGTPGVSSAALLTAGSGPVAVPVDDSSYSPYVFIQPQPAAPAQAAAVPSAVATATSSPSGSPTGGGDGRVTQPPPAAFSAQLPPEPLCTSPTCSADIQVTNTGGRAAQATAFVSVSPGLAQTALTLGTVQPGATVTRQFSYPNQAQPGGPQVTVYVKAWLFSPSQDGPDPAAAERLQKRQLDPSKELQVTSLDPIYQPTAVRMLDLLTDQAGATNQQALEVLDMATTRGFLPELSVLSSSDGLQNPKDLYRLLSTDIGQETLPSGQTPAPTPGGVEQIGNRRVLEQVTQLFLTDPKAKIWYDGVYEQNGAKAKTDIIFEGTVGGRPVQRAYQIKTVTSDSMLGKRLGEAGKQLNGLGGVEVATGIPEQAPPGFQRIIQIYLEPTVDPRIYTADQAGLERQLSKRLQQAMRNLCGADGKPLADLLVVVNGTGVHEWTDLKAVGVPC
;
A
#
# COMPACT_ATOMS: atom_id res chain seq x y z
N MET A 1 -67.79 20.86 -61.63
CA MET A 1 -66.47 21.45 -61.34
C MET A 1 -66.17 21.21 -59.87
N VAL A 2 -64.92 20.84 -59.60
CA VAL A 2 -64.45 19.97 -58.51
C VAL A 2 -64.88 20.38 -57.10
N ALA A 3 -65.38 19.41 -56.33
CA ALA A 3 -65.60 19.48 -54.90
C ALA A 3 -65.11 18.18 -54.23
N GLY A 4 -64.31 18.34 -53.18
CA GLY A 4 -64.21 17.49 -51.97
C GLY A 4 -63.70 16.05 -52.10
N LEU A 5 -62.67 15.70 -51.32
CA LEU A 5 -62.86 14.89 -50.10
C LEU A 5 -61.57 14.80 -49.28
N THR A 6 -61.67 15.15 -48.01
CA THR A 6 -60.70 14.95 -46.94
C THR A 6 -60.80 13.50 -46.46
N ALA A 7 -59.69 12.75 -46.45
CA ALA A 7 -59.63 11.40 -45.89
C ALA A 7 -58.83 11.38 -44.58
N PHE A 8 -59.54 11.07 -43.50
CA PHE A 8 -59.01 10.72 -42.18
C PHE A 8 -58.21 9.40 -42.27
N LEU A 9 -56.96 9.41 -41.81
CA LEU A 9 -56.15 8.20 -41.62
C LEU A 9 -56.27 7.74 -40.17
N LEU A 10 -56.86 6.55 -40.01
CA LEU A 10 -57.15 5.89 -38.74
C LEU A 10 -55.93 5.06 -38.35
N VAL A 11 -55.20 5.49 -37.32
CA VAL A 11 -54.07 4.74 -36.73
C VAL A 11 -54.65 3.71 -35.77
N VAL A 12 -54.69 2.45 -36.18
CA VAL A 12 -54.98 1.31 -35.28
C VAL A 12 -53.66 0.86 -34.67
N GLY A 13 -53.58 0.95 -33.34
CA GLY A 13 -52.43 0.54 -32.54
C GLY A 13 -52.21 -0.97 -32.59
N GLY A 14 -51.07 -1.37 -33.15
CA GLY A 14 -50.46 -2.67 -32.90
C GLY A 14 -49.44 -2.51 -31.77
N VAL A 15 -49.82 -2.91 -30.55
CA VAL A 15 -48.86 -3.16 -29.47
C VAL A 15 -48.09 -4.41 -29.86
N GLY A 16 -47.00 -4.21 -30.60
CA GLY A 16 -46.02 -5.26 -30.89
C GLY A 16 -45.31 -5.63 -29.59
N TRP A 17 -45.81 -6.67 -28.92
CA TRP A 17 -45.01 -7.42 -27.95
C TRP A 17 -43.82 -7.99 -28.72
N TRP A 18 -42.68 -7.34 -28.60
CA TRP A 18 -41.39 -7.94 -28.94
C TRP A 18 -41.16 -9.09 -27.98
N VAL A 19 -41.57 -10.29 -28.40
CA VAL A 19 -41.14 -11.54 -27.77
C VAL A 19 -39.64 -11.64 -28.04
N TRP A 20 -38.83 -11.31 -27.02
CA TRP A 20 -37.41 -11.64 -27.02
C TRP A 20 -37.29 -13.16 -27.20
N PRO A 21 -36.47 -13.65 -28.14
CA PRO A 21 -36.18 -15.08 -28.25
C PRO A 21 -35.63 -15.56 -26.90
N GLY A 22 -36.21 -16.65 -26.38
CA GLY A 22 -36.12 -17.07 -24.98
C GLY A 22 -34.73 -16.95 -24.36
N GLY A 23 -34.57 -15.97 -23.48
CA GLY A 23 -33.41 -15.88 -22.60
C GLY A 23 -33.41 -17.06 -21.65
N SER A 24 -32.28 -17.74 -21.51
CA SER A 24 -32.05 -18.75 -20.47
C SER A 24 -32.34 -18.15 -19.10
N ASP A 25 -32.85 -18.96 -18.17
CA ASP A 25 -33.00 -18.55 -16.76
C ASP A 25 -31.61 -18.17 -16.23
N PRO A 26 -31.33 -16.90 -15.89
CA PRO A 26 -29.98 -16.50 -15.45
C PRO A 26 -29.49 -17.29 -14.24
N ARG A 27 -30.41 -17.75 -13.37
CA ARG A 27 -30.03 -18.61 -12.24
C ARG A 27 -29.64 -20.01 -12.68
N ALA A 28 -30.24 -20.54 -13.76
CA ALA A 28 -29.80 -21.80 -14.36
C ALA A 28 -28.40 -21.67 -14.94
N ASP A 29 -28.10 -20.56 -15.62
CA ASP A 29 -26.78 -20.26 -16.17
C ASP A 29 -25.72 -20.18 -15.06
N GLY A 30 -26.03 -19.49 -13.96
CA GLY A 30 -25.16 -19.42 -12.79
C GLY A 30 -24.93 -20.79 -12.11
N ARG A 31 -25.95 -21.66 -12.05
CA ARG A 31 -25.78 -23.05 -11.58
C ARG A 31 -24.90 -23.88 -12.52
N ALA A 32 -25.06 -23.73 -13.83
CA ALA A 32 -24.24 -24.42 -14.83
C ALA A 32 -22.77 -23.97 -14.77
N ALA A 33 -22.52 -22.67 -14.58
CA ALA A 33 -21.19 -22.13 -14.38
C ALA A 33 -20.53 -22.67 -13.10
N ALA A 34 -21.27 -22.75 -11.99
CA ALA A 34 -20.78 -23.35 -10.74
C ALA A 34 -20.42 -24.83 -10.90
N GLN A 35 -21.25 -25.61 -11.60
CA GLN A 35 -20.97 -27.02 -11.90
C GLN A 35 -19.70 -27.18 -12.75
N THR A 36 -19.56 -26.35 -13.78
CA THR A 36 -18.37 -26.34 -14.64
C THR A 36 -17.12 -26.03 -13.81
N LEU A 37 -17.17 -25.00 -12.96
CA LEU A 37 -16.07 -24.62 -12.07
C LEU A 37 -15.72 -25.77 -11.09
N ALA A 38 -16.72 -26.42 -10.47
CA ALA A 38 -16.49 -27.51 -9.53
C ALA A 38 -15.82 -28.73 -10.17
N ALA A 39 -16.03 -28.96 -11.46
CA ALA A 39 -15.49 -30.09 -12.20
C ALA A 39 -14.04 -29.91 -12.66
N LEU A 40 -13.46 -28.71 -12.50
CA LEU A 40 -12.11 -28.44 -12.95
C LEU A 40 -11.07 -29.17 -12.07
N PRO A 41 -10.05 -29.82 -12.67
CA PRO A 41 -8.97 -30.44 -11.90
C PRO A 41 -8.06 -29.41 -11.23
N ALA A 42 -8.00 -28.19 -11.79
CA ALA A 42 -7.32 -27.03 -11.23
C ALA A 42 -7.87 -25.74 -11.85
N VAL A 43 -7.71 -24.63 -11.12
CA VAL A 43 -8.07 -23.28 -11.54
C VAL A 43 -6.84 -22.39 -11.54
N GLN A 44 -6.69 -21.55 -12.56
CA GLN A 44 -5.85 -20.37 -12.55
C GLN A 44 -6.68 -19.24 -11.93
N LEU A 45 -6.13 -18.55 -10.93
CA LEU A 45 -6.78 -17.47 -10.21
C LEU A 45 -5.95 -16.20 -10.37
N SER A 46 -6.59 -15.14 -10.84
CA SER A 46 -6.12 -13.78 -10.61
C SER A 46 -6.89 -13.25 -9.41
N THR A 47 -6.20 -12.86 -8.33
CA THR A 47 -6.84 -12.30 -7.14
C THR A 47 -6.33 -10.90 -6.85
N THR A 48 -7.22 -10.05 -6.34
CA THR A 48 -6.84 -8.84 -5.62
C THR A 48 -7.39 -8.93 -4.21
N PHE A 49 -6.54 -8.74 -3.22
CA PHE A 49 -6.92 -8.52 -1.84
C PHE A 49 -6.60 -7.08 -1.46
N GLU A 50 -7.50 -6.45 -0.72
CA GLU A 50 -7.26 -5.16 -0.09
C GLU A 50 -7.44 -5.27 1.42
N GLY A 51 -6.39 -4.90 2.15
CA GLY A 51 -6.37 -4.86 3.60
C GLY A 51 -7.18 -3.71 4.18
N THR A 52 -7.39 -3.73 5.50
CA THR A 52 -8.00 -2.61 6.24
C THR A 52 -7.16 -1.33 6.20
N ASP A 53 -5.87 -1.45 5.91
CA ASP A 53 -4.91 -0.37 5.75
C ASP A 53 -4.80 0.14 4.30
N GLY A 54 -5.67 -0.34 3.41
CA GLY A 54 -5.64 -0.02 1.98
C GLY A 54 -4.50 -0.69 1.20
N ALA A 55 -3.67 -1.53 1.82
CA ALA A 55 -2.65 -2.29 1.08
C ALA A 55 -3.34 -3.18 0.06
N VAL A 56 -2.90 -3.13 -1.20
CA VAL A 56 -3.42 -4.00 -2.24
C VAL A 56 -2.39 -5.06 -2.60
N THR A 57 -2.77 -6.31 -2.39
CA THR A 57 -2.00 -7.48 -2.79
C THR A 57 -2.70 -8.15 -3.97
N ARG A 58 -1.98 -8.33 -5.07
CA ARG A 58 -2.44 -9.07 -6.25
C ARG A 58 -1.76 -10.43 -6.29
N SER A 59 -2.44 -11.46 -6.76
CA SER A 59 -1.80 -12.76 -6.93
C SER A 59 -2.24 -13.47 -8.21
N GLN A 60 -1.34 -14.28 -8.76
CA GLN A 60 -1.58 -15.17 -9.88
C GLN A 60 -1.28 -16.60 -9.42
N LEU A 61 -2.33 -17.38 -9.14
CA LEU A 61 -2.22 -18.70 -8.52
C LEU A 61 -2.75 -19.79 -9.44
N THR A 62 -2.11 -20.95 -9.43
CA THR A 62 -2.73 -22.20 -9.90
C THR A 62 -3.10 -23.03 -8.69
N VAL A 63 -4.39 -23.28 -8.49
CA VAL A 63 -4.93 -24.05 -7.35
C VAL A 63 -5.57 -25.34 -7.86
N THR A 64 -5.07 -26.48 -7.38
CA THR A 64 -5.60 -27.81 -7.74
C THR A 64 -6.86 -28.15 -6.94
N ALA A 65 -7.64 -29.12 -7.43
CA ALA A 65 -8.77 -29.68 -6.70
C ALA A 65 -8.39 -30.29 -5.33
N ALA A 66 -7.12 -30.69 -5.16
CA ALA A 66 -6.58 -31.22 -3.90
C ALA A 66 -6.18 -30.11 -2.90
N GLY A 67 -6.30 -28.83 -3.26
CA GLY A 67 -5.89 -27.72 -2.38
C GLY A 67 -4.38 -27.46 -2.36
N LEU A 68 -3.62 -28.04 -3.30
CA LEU A 68 -2.25 -27.59 -3.57
C LEU A 68 -2.27 -26.36 -4.45
N ALA A 69 -1.41 -25.39 -4.16
CA ALA A 69 -1.31 -24.18 -4.95
C ALA A 69 0.12 -23.70 -5.14
N THR A 70 0.37 -23.07 -6.28
CA THR A 70 1.61 -22.32 -6.54
C THR A 70 1.30 -21.05 -7.31
N GLY A 71 2.14 -20.04 -7.21
CA GLY A 71 1.94 -18.81 -7.97
C GLY A 71 2.87 -17.70 -7.57
N THR A 72 2.51 -16.49 -7.97
CA THR A 72 3.19 -15.25 -7.57
C THR A 72 2.22 -14.32 -6.86
N VAL A 73 2.78 -13.53 -5.96
CA VAL A 73 2.11 -12.50 -5.18
C VAL A 73 2.84 -11.19 -5.45
N HIS A 74 2.09 -10.14 -5.67
CA HIS A 74 2.56 -8.80 -5.96
C HIS A 74 1.95 -7.85 -4.93
N GLY A 75 2.79 -7.19 -4.13
CA GLY A 75 2.37 -6.17 -3.18
C GLY A 75 2.47 -4.76 -3.77
N PRO A 76 2.39 -3.73 -2.90
CA PRO A 76 2.76 -2.36 -3.24
C PRO A 76 4.18 -2.27 -3.82
N LEU A 77 4.43 -1.23 -4.63
CA LEU A 77 5.73 -0.94 -5.29
C LEU A 77 6.32 -2.08 -6.11
N ASP A 78 5.47 -2.89 -6.75
CA ASP A 78 5.89 -4.07 -7.50
C ASP A 78 6.70 -5.08 -6.68
N SER A 79 6.61 -5.05 -5.35
CA SER A 79 7.19 -6.10 -4.49
C SER A 79 6.65 -7.47 -4.88
N THR A 80 7.49 -8.49 -4.88
CA THR A 80 7.16 -9.82 -5.38
C THR A 80 7.48 -10.93 -4.41
N ALA A 81 6.62 -11.95 -4.39
CA ALA A 81 6.91 -13.22 -3.73
C ALA A 81 6.38 -14.41 -4.55
N ASP A 82 7.18 -15.47 -4.62
CA ASP A 82 6.66 -16.77 -5.05
C ASP A 82 5.88 -17.42 -3.91
N LEU A 83 4.81 -18.14 -4.25
CA LEU A 83 3.95 -18.85 -3.33
C LEU A 83 3.94 -20.34 -3.63
N ALA A 84 4.02 -21.15 -2.57
CA ALA A 84 3.69 -22.57 -2.61
C ALA A 84 2.84 -22.92 -1.38
N SER A 85 1.69 -23.56 -1.58
CA SER A 85 0.74 -23.84 -0.51
C SER A 85 0.20 -25.27 -0.58
N THR A 86 -0.11 -25.77 0.61
CA THR A 86 -0.79 -27.04 0.90
C THR A 86 -1.95 -26.74 1.84
N SER A 87 -2.79 -27.74 2.14
CA SER A 87 -3.89 -27.57 3.09
C SER A 87 -3.48 -27.19 4.52
N SER A 88 -2.21 -27.39 4.92
CA SER A 88 -1.74 -27.13 6.28
C SER A 88 -0.68 -26.03 6.40
N ARG A 89 -0.11 -25.56 5.29
CA ARG A 89 0.96 -24.57 5.29
C ARG A 89 1.05 -23.80 3.98
N THR A 90 1.47 -22.55 4.09
CA THR A 90 1.84 -21.68 2.98
C THR A 90 3.29 -21.22 3.14
N LEU A 91 4.05 -21.33 2.05
CA LEU A 91 5.44 -20.95 1.93
C LEU A 91 5.55 -19.77 0.96
N LEU A 92 6.36 -18.80 1.31
CA LEU A 92 6.61 -17.60 0.52
C LEU A 92 8.09 -17.42 0.29
N ARG A 93 8.46 -16.94 -0.90
CA ARG A 93 9.83 -16.54 -1.23
C ARG A 93 9.79 -15.17 -1.85
N GLY A 94 9.92 -14.16 -0.99
CA GLY A 94 9.86 -12.75 -1.34
C GLY A 94 11.21 -12.11 -1.66
N ASP A 95 11.15 -10.99 -2.38
CA ASP A 95 12.22 -10.00 -2.45
C ASP A 95 12.30 -9.15 -1.16
N ASP A 96 13.25 -8.22 -1.12
CA ASP A 96 13.49 -7.33 0.03
C ASP A 96 12.28 -6.45 0.34
N SER A 97 11.64 -5.89 -0.70
CA SER A 97 10.48 -5.03 -0.58
C SER A 97 9.27 -5.79 -0.03
N TYR A 98 9.03 -7.02 -0.47
CA TYR A 98 7.96 -7.87 0.05
C TYR A 98 8.14 -8.13 1.54
N TRP A 99 9.35 -8.53 1.97
CA TRP A 99 9.62 -8.76 3.38
C TRP A 99 9.70 -7.46 4.19
N GLY A 100 10.07 -6.34 3.58
CA GLY A 100 10.05 -5.01 4.21
C GLY A 100 8.64 -4.54 4.59
N THR A 101 7.63 -4.94 3.81
CA THR A 101 6.22 -4.68 4.15
C THR A 101 5.71 -5.62 5.25
N HIS A 102 6.09 -6.89 5.24
CA HIS A 102 5.44 -7.91 6.08
C HIS A 102 6.22 -8.29 7.36
N THR A 103 7.55 -8.34 7.28
CA THR A 103 8.44 -8.74 8.39
C THR A 103 9.72 -7.88 8.41
N PRO A 104 9.59 -6.56 8.62
CA PRO A 104 10.71 -5.62 8.45
C PRO A 104 11.91 -5.85 9.38
N ASN A 105 11.73 -6.65 10.44
CA ASN A 105 12.74 -6.96 11.43
C ASN A 105 13.66 -8.14 11.02
N ASP A 106 13.27 -8.94 10.02
CA ASP A 106 13.95 -10.20 9.66
C ASP A 106 14.21 -10.36 8.14
N VAL A 107 14.16 -9.26 7.39
CA VAL A 107 14.24 -9.20 5.91
C VAL A 107 15.46 -9.95 5.37
N GLY A 108 16.65 -9.66 5.89
CA GLY A 108 17.90 -10.23 5.39
C GLY A 108 17.99 -11.74 5.55
N SER A 109 17.21 -12.34 6.46
CA SER A 109 17.13 -13.79 6.64
C SER A 109 16.10 -14.46 5.73
N ALA A 110 15.13 -13.69 5.21
CA ALA A 110 13.98 -14.17 4.47
C ALA A 110 14.11 -13.99 2.94
N VAL A 111 14.83 -12.96 2.49
CA VAL A 111 15.00 -12.64 1.05
C VAL A 111 15.55 -13.83 0.27
N GLY A 112 14.85 -14.20 -0.81
CA GLY A 112 15.27 -15.27 -1.70
C GLY A 112 15.14 -16.70 -1.14
N HIS A 113 14.62 -16.85 0.09
CA HIS A 113 14.43 -18.14 0.74
C HIS A 113 12.95 -18.49 0.87
N TRP A 114 12.63 -19.79 0.85
CA TRP A 114 11.27 -20.26 1.16
C TRP A 114 11.04 -20.17 2.66
N VAL A 115 10.09 -19.35 3.07
CA VAL A 115 9.79 -19.06 4.47
C VAL A 115 8.36 -19.50 4.75
N THR A 116 8.15 -20.20 5.86
CA THR A 116 6.78 -20.57 6.27
C THR A 116 6.07 -19.34 6.82
N SER A 117 4.99 -18.96 6.15
CA SER A 117 4.10 -17.90 6.62
C SER A 117 3.40 -18.36 7.90
N THR A 118 3.60 -17.63 8.99
CA THR A 118 2.89 -17.85 10.25
C THR A 118 1.53 -17.18 10.28
N GLN A 119 1.28 -16.28 9.33
CA GLN A 119 0.06 -15.49 9.23
C GLN A 119 -0.39 -15.42 7.75
N PRO A 120 -0.74 -16.55 7.10
CA PRO A 120 -1.04 -16.55 5.67
C PRO A 120 -2.24 -15.65 5.32
N ALA A 121 -3.18 -15.49 6.27
CA ALA A 121 -4.29 -14.56 6.14
C ALA A 121 -3.86 -13.08 6.16
N THR A 122 -2.76 -12.74 6.85
CA THR A 122 -2.21 -11.38 6.90
C THR A 122 -1.24 -11.14 5.74
N ASP A 123 -0.37 -12.11 5.45
CA ASP A 123 0.69 -12.01 4.43
C ASP A 123 0.13 -12.05 2.99
N LEU A 124 -1.04 -12.64 2.80
CA LEU A 124 -1.70 -12.78 1.50
C LEU A 124 -3.11 -12.18 1.48
N GLY A 125 -3.66 -11.83 2.64
CA GLY A 125 -5.07 -11.51 2.79
C GLY A 125 -6.03 -12.69 2.63
N LEU A 126 -5.51 -13.87 2.27
CA LEU A 126 -6.30 -14.99 1.74
C LEU A 126 -5.79 -16.33 2.24
N ASP A 127 -6.71 -17.20 2.63
CA ASP A 127 -6.41 -18.61 2.87
C ASP A 127 -6.53 -19.38 1.54
N VAL A 128 -5.37 -19.68 0.95
CA VAL A 128 -5.29 -20.37 -0.35
C VAL A 128 -5.95 -21.75 -0.33
N SER A 129 -6.02 -22.42 0.83
CA SER A 129 -6.71 -23.71 0.97
C SER A 129 -8.21 -23.63 0.66
N GLN A 130 -8.77 -22.42 0.70
CA GLN A 130 -10.18 -22.11 0.51
C GLN A 130 -10.50 -21.69 -0.93
N LEU A 131 -9.48 -21.63 -1.79
CA LEU A 131 -9.61 -21.19 -3.19
C LEU A 131 -9.68 -22.35 -4.19
N THR A 132 -10.04 -23.55 -3.72
CA THR A 132 -10.21 -24.72 -4.61
C THR A 132 -11.39 -24.52 -5.57
N PRO A 133 -11.38 -25.18 -6.75
CA PRO A 133 -12.50 -25.12 -7.70
C PRO A 133 -13.86 -25.44 -7.05
N ALA A 134 -13.90 -26.48 -6.20
CA ALA A 134 -15.11 -26.87 -5.48
C ALA A 134 -15.56 -25.83 -4.44
N ALA A 135 -14.61 -25.20 -3.73
CA ALA A 135 -14.93 -24.15 -2.76
C ALA A 135 -15.52 -22.92 -3.47
N LEU A 136 -14.88 -22.44 -4.53
CA LEU A 136 -15.38 -21.31 -5.32
C LEU A 136 -16.77 -21.60 -5.91
N ALA A 137 -16.99 -22.81 -6.45
CA ALA A 137 -18.30 -23.20 -6.96
C ALA A 137 -19.41 -23.19 -5.90
N ARG A 138 -19.11 -23.56 -4.64
CA ARG A 138 -20.07 -23.45 -3.52
C ARG A 138 -20.44 -22.01 -3.23
N LEU A 139 -19.47 -21.09 -3.28
CA LEU A 139 -19.73 -19.65 -3.12
C LEU A 139 -20.64 -19.13 -4.24
N VAL A 140 -20.34 -19.46 -5.50
CA VAL A 140 -21.20 -19.10 -6.65
C VAL A 140 -22.62 -19.62 -6.47
N THR A 141 -22.75 -20.91 -6.12
CA THR A 141 -24.05 -21.54 -5.90
C THR A 141 -24.85 -20.85 -4.80
N ARG A 142 -24.18 -20.41 -3.72
CA ARG A 142 -24.82 -19.68 -2.62
C ARG A 142 -25.36 -18.33 -3.11
N VAL A 143 -24.54 -17.52 -3.77
CA VAL A 143 -24.94 -16.18 -4.23
C VAL A 143 -26.03 -16.26 -5.30
N VAL A 144 -25.88 -17.15 -6.27
CA VAL A 144 -26.84 -17.32 -7.38
C VAL A 144 -28.20 -17.84 -6.90
N ASN A 145 -28.24 -18.69 -5.87
CA ASN A 145 -29.50 -19.23 -5.34
C ASN A 145 -30.10 -18.39 -4.20
N ASP A 146 -29.42 -17.32 -3.77
CA ASP A 146 -29.98 -16.43 -2.75
C ASP A 146 -31.26 -15.76 -3.28
N PRO A 147 -32.38 -15.82 -2.54
CA PRO A 147 -33.65 -15.24 -3.01
C PRO A 147 -33.60 -13.71 -3.12
N THR A 148 -32.68 -13.04 -2.43
CA THR A 148 -32.47 -11.59 -2.48
C THR A 148 -31.59 -11.16 -3.66
N ALA A 149 -30.80 -12.07 -4.23
CA ALA A 149 -29.98 -11.78 -5.39
C ALA A 149 -30.87 -11.51 -6.61
N THR A 150 -30.79 -10.30 -7.17
CA THR A 150 -31.42 -9.98 -8.46
C THR A 150 -30.37 -10.04 -9.56
N PRO A 151 -30.61 -10.78 -10.67
CA PRO A 151 -29.70 -10.75 -11.81
C PRO A 151 -29.71 -9.35 -12.44
N GLN A 152 -28.53 -8.79 -12.68
CA GLN A 152 -28.37 -7.52 -13.36
C GLN A 152 -27.44 -7.69 -14.56
N ASP A 153 -27.69 -6.91 -15.61
CA ASP A 153 -26.74 -6.81 -16.72
C ASP A 153 -25.40 -6.25 -16.21
N ALA A 154 -24.33 -7.00 -16.44
CA ALA A 154 -22.97 -6.61 -16.08
C ALA A 154 -22.19 -6.11 -17.31
N GLY A 155 -22.81 -6.04 -18.49
CA GLY A 155 -22.17 -5.64 -19.72
C GLY A 155 -21.15 -6.67 -20.18
N THR A 156 -19.94 -6.23 -20.50
CA THR A 156 -18.86 -7.09 -21.00
C THR A 156 -17.72 -7.13 -20.00
N VAL A 157 -17.31 -8.32 -19.61
CA VAL A 157 -16.19 -8.60 -18.71
C VAL A 157 -15.23 -9.51 -19.47
N HIS A 158 -13.98 -9.09 -19.66
CA HIS A 158 -12.98 -9.84 -20.45
C HIS A 158 -13.46 -10.24 -21.85
N GLY A 159 -14.15 -9.32 -22.53
CA GLY A 159 -14.72 -9.58 -23.87
C GLY A 159 -15.98 -10.46 -23.90
N GLN A 160 -16.47 -10.93 -22.74
CA GLN A 160 -17.68 -11.77 -22.65
C GLN A 160 -18.86 -11.02 -22.04
N ALA A 161 -20.05 -11.15 -22.63
CA ALA A 161 -21.27 -10.62 -22.03
C ALA A 161 -21.56 -11.34 -20.69
N ALA A 162 -21.98 -10.59 -19.68
CA ALA A 162 -22.03 -11.07 -18.30
C ALA A 162 -23.32 -10.65 -17.58
N THR A 163 -23.78 -11.50 -16.66
CA THR A 163 -24.81 -11.19 -15.66
C THR A 163 -24.19 -11.19 -14.27
N SER A 164 -24.51 -10.20 -13.44
CA SER A 164 -24.10 -10.13 -12.05
C SER A 164 -25.19 -10.58 -11.10
N PHE A 165 -24.82 -11.32 -10.05
CA PHE A 165 -25.65 -11.64 -8.89
C PHE A 165 -25.00 -11.07 -7.64
N THR A 166 -25.75 -10.34 -6.80
CA THR A 166 -25.24 -9.80 -5.54
C THR A 166 -26.09 -10.27 -4.36
N ALA A 167 -25.48 -10.93 -3.38
CA ALA A 167 -26.11 -11.32 -2.13
C ALA A 167 -25.07 -11.53 -1.02
N GLY A 168 -25.44 -11.19 0.22
CA GLY A 168 -24.61 -11.45 1.40
C GLY A 168 -23.24 -10.77 1.37
N GLY A 169 -23.12 -9.60 0.74
CA GLY A 169 -21.86 -8.88 0.58
C GLY A 169 -20.95 -9.43 -0.53
N TRP A 170 -21.44 -10.38 -1.34
CA TRP A 170 -20.74 -10.97 -2.47
C TRP A 170 -21.41 -10.64 -3.79
N THR A 171 -20.60 -10.34 -4.81
CA THR A 171 -21.01 -10.19 -6.19
C THR A 171 -20.33 -11.26 -7.05
N VAL A 172 -21.11 -11.97 -7.86
CA VAL A 172 -20.63 -12.99 -8.79
C VAL A 172 -20.99 -12.58 -10.21
N LEU A 173 -20.03 -12.65 -11.12
CA LEU A 173 -20.17 -12.35 -12.55
C LEU A 173 -20.17 -13.66 -13.34
N ILE A 174 -21.23 -13.92 -14.11
CA ILE A 174 -21.42 -15.14 -14.90
C ILE A 174 -21.54 -14.78 -16.39
N SER A 175 -20.85 -15.51 -17.27
CA SER A 175 -21.01 -15.32 -18.72
C SER A 175 -22.40 -15.72 -19.19
N THR A 176 -22.98 -14.91 -20.07
CA THR A 176 -24.30 -15.20 -20.68
C THR A 176 -24.21 -16.19 -21.83
N GLY A 177 -23.03 -16.30 -22.46
CA GLY A 177 -22.76 -17.28 -23.52
C GLY A 177 -22.44 -18.67 -22.97
N SER A 178 -22.94 -19.71 -23.64
CA SER A 178 -22.56 -21.10 -23.38
C SER A 178 -21.20 -21.43 -24.03
N PRO A 179 -20.29 -22.16 -23.36
CA PRO A 179 -20.43 -22.67 -21.99
C PRO A 179 -20.39 -21.54 -20.96
N HIS A 180 -21.30 -21.58 -19.99
CA HIS A 180 -21.38 -20.58 -18.91
C HIS A 180 -20.17 -20.69 -17.99
N GLN A 181 -19.54 -19.56 -17.69
CA GLN A 181 -18.31 -19.45 -16.92
C GLN A 181 -18.46 -18.41 -15.82
N VAL A 182 -17.72 -18.62 -14.72
CA VAL A 182 -17.59 -17.64 -13.64
C VAL A 182 -16.47 -16.68 -14.04
N LEU A 183 -16.80 -15.40 -14.26
CA LEU A 183 -15.87 -14.39 -14.74
C LEU A 183 -15.22 -13.59 -13.60
N GLY A 184 -15.86 -13.58 -12.43
CA GLY A 184 -15.35 -12.89 -11.26
C GLY A 184 -16.22 -13.10 -10.03
N LEU A 185 -15.60 -13.04 -8.86
CA LEU A 185 -16.24 -13.03 -7.55
C LEU A 185 -15.61 -11.91 -6.73
N GLY A 186 -16.41 -11.07 -6.10
CA GLY A 186 -15.93 -10.02 -5.21
C GLY A 186 -16.75 -9.94 -3.93
N GLY A 187 -16.11 -9.73 -2.79
CA GLY A 187 -16.82 -9.53 -1.54
C GLY A 187 -15.93 -9.20 -0.35
N SER A 188 -16.54 -8.66 0.70
CA SER A 188 -15.85 -8.37 1.96
C SER A 188 -15.45 -9.67 2.66
N VAL A 189 -14.27 -9.67 3.27
CA VAL A 189 -13.83 -10.72 4.20
C VAL A 189 -14.04 -10.22 5.63
N GLY A 190 -14.58 -11.06 6.53
CA GLY A 190 -14.93 -10.62 7.88
C GLY A 190 -13.70 -10.17 8.67
N SER A 191 -13.84 -9.10 9.48
CA SER A 191 -12.75 -8.45 10.25
C SER A 191 -12.19 -9.29 11.42
N GLY A 192 -12.33 -10.62 11.38
CA GLY A 192 -11.86 -11.56 12.40
C GLY A 192 -11.27 -12.86 11.86
N GLY A 193 -11.10 -12.98 10.53
CA GLY A 193 -10.29 -14.05 9.97
C GLY A 193 -10.52 -14.28 8.48
N SER A 194 -9.58 -15.04 7.92
CA SER A 194 -9.47 -15.38 6.50
C SER A 194 -10.77 -15.88 5.86
N ALA A 195 -10.91 -15.60 4.57
CA ALA A 195 -11.97 -16.11 3.72
C ALA A 195 -12.00 -17.65 3.64
N GLY A 196 -12.89 -18.34 4.37
CA GLY A 196 -13.15 -19.79 4.25
C GLY A 196 -14.51 -20.23 3.68
N VAL A 197 -14.57 -21.19 2.76
CA VAL A 197 -15.84 -21.77 2.25
C VAL A 197 -16.20 -23.03 3.06
N PRO A 198 -17.45 -23.20 3.54
CA PRO A 198 -17.83 -24.36 4.36
C PRO A 198 -17.69 -25.69 3.62
N THR A 199 -17.27 -26.71 4.35
CA THR A 199 -17.42 -28.13 4.03
C THR A 199 -18.64 -28.69 4.77
N SER A 200 -19.72 -28.94 4.03
CA SER A 200 -20.95 -29.68 4.40
C SER A 200 -21.96 -29.04 5.38
N PRO A 201 -23.27 -29.37 5.28
CA PRO A 201 -24.32 -28.90 6.19
C PRO A 201 -24.52 -29.82 7.40
N GLY A 202 -24.58 -29.26 8.60
CA GLY A 202 -24.93 -29.98 9.85
C GLY A 202 -25.61 -29.04 10.88
N PRO A 203 -26.51 -29.56 11.73
CA PRO A 203 -27.69 -28.83 12.22
C PRO A 203 -27.47 -27.91 13.43
N SER A 204 -28.47 -27.06 13.67
CA SER A 204 -28.57 -26.02 14.71
C SER A 204 -28.15 -26.40 16.13
N ALA A 205 -27.40 -25.47 16.74
CA ALA A 205 -27.38 -25.02 18.14
C ALA A 205 -27.55 -26.04 19.28
N SER A 206 -26.54 -26.17 20.14
CA SER A 206 -26.51 -25.61 21.50
C SER A 206 -25.32 -26.14 22.32
N ASP A 207 -25.00 -25.40 23.38
CA ASP A 207 -24.16 -25.71 24.53
C ASP A 207 -22.66 -25.32 24.52
N SER A 208 -22.41 -24.38 25.43
CA SER A 208 -21.15 -23.93 25.97
C SER A 208 -20.59 -24.93 26.97
N THR A 209 -19.28 -25.18 26.96
CA THR A 209 -18.38 -25.24 28.13
C THR A 209 -16.93 -25.48 27.67
N GLY A 210 -15.98 -24.88 28.37
CA GLY A 210 -14.64 -24.59 27.88
C GLY A 210 -13.68 -25.76 27.68
N THR A 211 -12.77 -25.55 26.74
CA THR A 211 -11.46 -26.23 26.59
C THR A 211 -10.57 -25.25 25.80
N PRO A 212 -9.23 -25.21 25.98
CA PRO A 212 -8.34 -24.36 25.18
C PRO A 212 -8.35 -24.87 23.74
N GLY A 213 -9.17 -24.23 22.90
CA GLY A 213 -9.48 -24.69 21.56
C GLY A 213 -8.45 -24.22 20.54
N VAL A 214 -7.89 -25.19 19.81
CA VAL A 214 -7.35 -25.03 18.45
C VAL A 214 -8.19 -24.02 17.67
N SER A 215 -7.53 -23.00 17.13
CA SER A 215 -8.13 -21.93 16.35
C SER A 215 -8.88 -22.50 15.14
N SER A 216 -10.20 -22.64 15.28
CA SER A 216 -11.10 -22.96 14.19
C SER A 216 -11.06 -21.84 13.14
N ALA A 217 -10.82 -22.21 11.88
CA ALA A 217 -10.76 -21.31 10.74
C ALA A 217 -12.04 -20.45 10.63
N ALA A 218 -11.84 -19.13 10.54
CA ALA A 218 -12.90 -18.16 10.30
C ALA A 218 -13.43 -18.26 8.86
N LEU A 219 -14.67 -17.78 8.68
CA LEU A 219 -15.56 -18.10 7.57
C LEU A 219 -15.59 -16.98 6.50
N LEU A 220 -15.91 -17.36 5.26
CA LEU A 220 -16.72 -16.58 4.32
C LEU A 220 -18.17 -16.58 4.81
N THR A 221 -18.40 -15.97 5.98
CA THR A 221 -19.73 -15.64 6.44
C THR A 221 -20.15 -14.35 5.74
N ALA A 222 -21.11 -14.48 4.80
CA ALA A 222 -22.03 -13.40 4.56
C ALA A 222 -22.65 -13.02 5.91
N GLY A 223 -22.48 -11.77 6.34
CA GLY A 223 -23.22 -11.28 7.50
C GLY A 223 -24.70 -11.57 7.30
N SER A 224 -25.33 -12.20 8.28
CA SER A 224 -26.78 -12.42 8.29
C SER A 224 -27.47 -11.08 8.55
N GLY A 225 -27.64 -10.30 7.49
CA GLY A 225 -28.37 -9.04 7.47
C GLY A 225 -27.98 -8.20 6.25
N PRO A 226 -28.87 -7.35 5.73
CA PRO A 226 -28.44 -6.26 4.89
C PRO A 226 -27.51 -5.39 5.75
N VAL A 227 -26.21 -5.59 5.63
CA VAL A 227 -25.27 -4.53 5.96
C VAL A 227 -25.51 -3.50 4.87
N ALA A 228 -26.48 -2.62 5.10
CA ALA A 228 -26.34 -1.27 4.62
C ALA A 228 -25.01 -0.83 5.20
N VAL A 229 -23.94 -0.92 4.41
CA VAL A 229 -22.69 -0.25 4.74
C VAL A 229 -23.13 1.18 4.95
N PRO A 230 -23.09 1.70 6.20
CA PRO A 230 -23.33 3.11 6.38
C PRO A 230 -22.34 3.79 5.44
N VAL A 231 -22.79 4.76 4.67
CA VAL A 231 -21.93 5.63 3.84
C VAL A 231 -21.05 6.52 4.74
N ASP A 232 -20.84 6.12 5.99
CA ASP A 232 -19.91 6.76 6.91
C ASP A 232 -18.52 6.20 6.64
N ASP A 233 -17.60 7.12 6.38
CA ASP A 233 -16.16 6.93 6.13
C ASP A 233 -15.40 6.22 7.28
N SER A 234 -16.09 5.57 8.23
CA SER A 234 -15.55 5.21 9.55
C SER A 234 -15.22 3.72 9.76
N SER A 235 -15.40 2.81 8.79
CA SER A 235 -14.79 1.48 8.88
C SER A 235 -14.69 0.79 7.51
N TYR A 236 -13.47 0.69 6.97
CA TYR A 236 -13.22 -0.10 5.77
C TYR A 236 -13.08 -1.59 6.11
N SER A 237 -13.89 -2.41 5.44
CA SER A 237 -13.76 -3.87 5.55
C SER A 237 -12.81 -4.38 4.47
N PRO A 238 -11.90 -5.31 4.80
CA PRO A 238 -11.02 -5.89 3.81
C PRO A 238 -11.85 -6.58 2.72
N TYR A 239 -11.37 -6.53 1.49
CA TYR A 239 -12.12 -6.98 0.31
C TYR A 239 -11.26 -7.89 -0.54
N VAL A 240 -11.87 -8.94 -1.09
CA VAL A 240 -11.22 -9.79 -2.07
C VAL A 240 -12.01 -9.79 -3.36
N PHE A 241 -11.28 -9.75 -4.47
CA PHE A 241 -11.77 -10.01 -5.80
C PHE A 241 -10.99 -11.18 -6.42
N ILE A 242 -11.68 -12.12 -7.07
CA ILE A 242 -11.14 -13.38 -7.60
C ILE A 242 -11.66 -13.61 -9.02
N GLN A 243 -10.77 -13.92 -9.95
CA GLN A 243 -11.11 -14.29 -11.33
C GLN A 243 -10.64 -15.72 -11.60
N PRO A 244 -11.54 -16.71 -11.55
CA PRO A 244 -11.19 -18.09 -11.86
C PRO A 244 -11.20 -18.34 -13.37
N GLN A 245 -10.18 -19.06 -13.83
CA GLN A 245 -10.11 -19.61 -15.17
C GLN A 245 -9.66 -21.08 -15.10
N PRO A 246 -10.05 -21.94 -16.06
CA PRO A 246 -9.48 -23.28 -16.16
C PRO A 246 -7.95 -23.21 -16.29
N ALA A 247 -7.22 -23.91 -15.41
CA ALA A 247 -5.77 -24.02 -15.56
C ALA A 247 -5.42 -24.91 -16.77
N ALA A 248 -4.36 -24.57 -17.50
CA ALA A 248 -3.87 -25.45 -18.55
C ALA A 248 -3.41 -26.80 -17.93
N PRO A 249 -3.62 -27.95 -18.61
CA PRO A 249 -3.25 -29.26 -18.05
C PRO A 249 -1.79 -29.35 -17.59
N ALA A 250 -0.87 -28.73 -18.33
CA ALA A 250 0.55 -28.68 -17.96
C ALA A 250 0.80 -27.86 -16.68
N GLN A 251 0.10 -26.73 -16.49
CA GLN A 251 0.19 -25.93 -15.26
C GLN A 251 -0.32 -26.74 -14.06
N ALA A 252 -1.51 -27.35 -14.21
CA ALA A 252 -2.12 -28.17 -13.17
C ALA A 252 -1.20 -29.34 -12.74
N ALA A 253 -0.56 -30.01 -13.70
CA ALA A 253 0.35 -31.12 -13.45
C ALA A 253 1.68 -30.70 -12.79
N ALA A 254 2.11 -29.45 -12.96
CA ALA A 254 3.35 -28.94 -12.38
C ALA A 254 3.23 -28.54 -10.89
N VAL A 255 2.02 -28.21 -10.42
CA VAL A 255 1.78 -27.75 -9.04
C VAL A 255 2.35 -28.71 -7.99
N PRO A 256 2.07 -30.04 -8.01
CA PRO A 256 2.58 -30.94 -6.98
C PRO A 256 4.10 -30.96 -6.87
N SER A 257 4.82 -30.95 -8.00
CA SER A 257 6.29 -30.94 -8.01
C SER A 257 6.87 -29.61 -7.51
N ALA A 258 6.25 -28.49 -7.85
CA ALA A 258 6.69 -27.17 -7.41
C ALA A 258 6.47 -27.01 -5.90
N VAL A 259 5.31 -27.45 -5.37
CA VAL A 259 5.06 -27.50 -3.92
C VAL A 259 6.06 -28.44 -3.22
N ALA A 260 6.32 -29.64 -3.76
CA ALA A 260 7.31 -30.56 -3.21
C ALA A 260 8.71 -29.93 -3.14
N THR A 261 9.11 -29.18 -4.17
CA THR A 261 10.39 -28.47 -4.20
C THR A 261 10.47 -27.41 -3.11
N ALA A 262 9.48 -26.51 -3.02
CA ALA A 262 9.43 -25.46 -2.00
C ALA A 262 9.45 -26.05 -0.57
N THR A 263 8.67 -27.11 -0.36
CA THR A 263 8.55 -27.76 0.95
C THR A 263 9.75 -28.58 1.40
N SER A 264 10.63 -28.95 0.46
CA SER A 264 11.89 -29.65 0.75
C SER A 264 13.03 -28.72 1.17
N SER A 265 12.89 -27.41 0.93
CA SER A 265 13.91 -26.39 1.22
C SER A 265 13.37 -25.18 2.01
N PRO A 266 12.60 -25.35 3.09
CA PRO A 266 12.18 -24.23 3.91
C PRO A 266 13.36 -23.70 4.73
N SER A 267 13.65 -22.42 4.60
CA SER A 267 14.25 -21.64 5.68
C SER A 267 13.17 -21.46 6.78
N GLY A 268 13.57 -21.43 8.05
CA GLY A 268 12.64 -21.37 9.19
C GLY A 268 11.62 -20.20 9.11
N SER A 269 10.61 -20.21 9.98
CA SER A 269 9.67 -19.07 10.09
C SER A 269 10.41 -17.78 10.51
N PRO A 270 10.00 -16.61 10.00
CA PRO A 270 10.63 -15.34 10.35
C PRO A 270 10.24 -14.91 11.78
N THR A 271 9.00 -15.18 12.18
CA THR A 271 8.36 -14.70 13.42
C THR A 271 8.35 -15.72 14.58
N GLY A 272 8.83 -16.95 14.36
CA GLY A 272 8.82 -18.02 15.36
C GLY A 272 10.16 -18.12 16.08
N GLY A 273 10.20 -17.80 17.38
CA GLY A 273 11.40 -17.91 18.24
C GLY A 273 11.91 -19.33 18.53
N GLY A 274 11.83 -20.27 17.58
CA GLY A 274 12.28 -21.65 17.74
C GLY A 274 13.37 -22.04 16.74
N ASP A 275 14.57 -22.34 17.26
CA ASP A 275 15.67 -23.24 16.85
C ASP A 275 16.07 -23.48 15.38
N GLY A 276 15.43 -22.84 14.40
CA GLY A 276 15.72 -22.96 12.98
C GLY A 276 16.15 -21.66 12.30
N ARG A 277 16.41 -20.59 13.07
CA ARG A 277 16.98 -19.36 12.51
C ARG A 277 18.34 -19.72 11.91
N VAL A 278 18.55 -19.39 10.64
CA VAL A 278 19.88 -18.97 10.22
C VAL A 278 20.10 -17.71 11.02
N THR A 279 20.72 -17.85 12.20
CA THR A 279 21.06 -16.72 13.07
C THR A 279 22.09 -15.92 12.32
N GLN A 280 21.59 -15.01 11.49
CA GLN A 280 22.39 -13.93 10.98
C GLN A 280 23.00 -13.24 12.22
N PRO A 281 24.33 -13.07 12.25
CA PRO A 281 24.95 -12.40 13.38
C PRO A 281 24.25 -11.05 13.59
N PRO A 282 23.99 -10.64 14.85
CA PRO A 282 23.36 -9.35 15.12
C PRO A 282 24.12 -8.24 14.37
N PRO A 283 23.45 -7.15 13.96
CA PRO A 283 24.12 -6.03 13.30
C PRO A 283 25.37 -5.59 14.07
N ALA A 284 26.27 -4.90 13.37
CA ALA A 284 27.31 -4.16 14.07
C ALA A 284 26.63 -3.19 15.05
N ALA A 285 27.24 -3.02 16.22
CA ALA A 285 26.79 -2.09 17.24
C ALA A 285 28.04 -1.61 17.96
N PHE A 286 28.10 -0.34 18.34
CA PHE A 286 29.31 0.22 18.91
C PHE A 286 29.06 0.87 20.26
N SER A 287 29.98 0.62 21.19
CA SER A 287 30.06 1.33 22.46
C SER A 287 31.36 2.13 22.52
N ALA A 288 31.27 3.34 23.05
CA ALA A 288 32.45 4.17 23.32
C ALA A 288 32.67 4.25 24.83
N GLN A 289 33.92 4.02 25.24
CA GLN A 289 34.40 4.35 26.57
C GLN A 289 35.28 5.60 26.46
N LEU A 290 34.84 6.65 27.15
CA LEU A 290 35.57 7.91 27.28
C LEU A 290 36.45 7.87 28.53
N PRO A 291 37.57 8.62 28.53
CA PRO A 291 38.37 8.75 29.73
C PRO A 291 37.56 9.50 30.80
N PRO A 292 37.74 9.16 32.08
CA PRO A 292 37.14 9.92 33.18
C PRO A 292 37.57 11.38 33.08
N GLU A 293 36.66 12.33 33.38
CA GLU A 293 36.82 13.78 33.21
C GLU A 293 38.26 14.24 33.55
N PRO A 294 39.12 14.42 32.53
CA PRO A 294 40.53 14.59 32.80
C PRO A 294 40.79 16.03 33.21
N LEU A 295 41.68 16.19 34.17
CA LEU A 295 42.22 17.48 34.53
C LEU A 295 43.33 17.84 33.54
N CYS A 296 43.15 18.91 32.76
CA CYS A 296 44.16 19.32 31.79
C CYS A 296 45.22 20.21 32.44
N THR A 297 46.44 19.69 32.57
CA THR A 297 47.56 20.31 33.33
C THR A 297 48.74 20.74 32.47
N SER A 298 48.80 20.30 31.20
CA SER A 298 49.86 20.61 30.24
C SER A 298 49.35 21.58 29.17
N PRO A 299 50.21 22.30 28.43
CA PRO A 299 49.76 23.19 27.33
C PRO A 299 48.97 22.47 26.24
N THR A 300 49.27 21.20 26.03
CA THR A 300 48.50 20.28 25.18
C THR A 300 48.20 19.03 26.00
N CYS A 301 46.94 18.62 26.01
CA CYS A 301 46.46 17.45 26.69
C CYS A 301 46.04 16.40 25.67
N SER A 302 46.23 15.13 26.00
CA SER A 302 45.82 13.99 25.17
C SER A 302 44.82 13.13 25.91
N ALA A 303 43.89 12.56 25.16
CA ALA A 303 42.89 11.63 25.66
C ALA A 303 42.72 10.50 24.66
N ASP A 304 42.34 9.33 25.17
CA ASP A 304 42.09 8.15 24.36
C ASP A 304 40.60 7.83 24.38
N ILE A 305 40.03 7.55 23.22
CA ILE A 305 38.70 6.93 23.10
C ILE A 305 38.88 5.46 22.77
N GLN A 306 38.18 4.59 23.49
CA GLN A 306 38.10 3.17 23.20
C GLN A 306 36.73 2.87 22.62
N VAL A 307 36.70 2.31 21.41
CA VAL A 307 35.46 1.95 20.74
C VAL A 307 35.42 0.44 20.55
N THR A 308 34.40 -0.20 21.08
CA THR A 308 34.21 -1.65 20.97
C THR A 308 33.04 -1.93 20.04
N ASN A 309 33.23 -2.82 19.08
CA ASN A 309 32.10 -3.38 18.33
C ASN A 309 31.44 -4.45 19.19
N THR A 310 30.32 -4.09 19.81
CA THR A 310 29.48 -4.99 20.62
C THR A 310 28.51 -5.81 19.77
N GLY A 311 28.47 -5.56 18.46
CA GLY A 311 27.62 -6.26 17.50
C GLY A 311 28.21 -7.58 17.00
N GLY A 312 27.45 -8.27 16.15
CA GLY A 312 27.81 -9.58 15.59
C GLY A 312 28.50 -9.51 14.22
N ARG A 313 28.56 -8.34 13.58
CA ARG A 313 29.16 -8.14 12.26
C ARG A 313 30.26 -7.10 12.28
N ALA A 314 31.26 -7.29 11.43
CA ALA A 314 32.27 -6.27 11.19
C ALA A 314 31.63 -5.07 10.46
N ALA A 315 31.95 -3.85 10.88
CA ALA A 315 31.49 -2.64 10.20
C ALA A 315 32.51 -1.52 10.30
N GLN A 316 32.40 -0.57 9.38
CA GLN A 316 33.18 0.66 9.42
C GLN A 316 32.63 1.59 10.48
N ALA A 317 33.52 2.18 11.28
CA ALA A 317 33.13 3.16 12.28
C ALA A 317 34.02 4.40 12.28
N THR A 318 33.43 5.54 12.64
CA THR A 318 34.10 6.82 12.88
C THR A 318 33.63 7.35 14.22
N ALA A 319 34.56 7.77 15.08
CA ALA A 319 34.22 8.46 16.31
C ALA A 319 34.34 9.97 16.12
N PHE A 320 33.30 10.71 16.46
CA PHE A 320 33.32 12.17 16.47
C PHE A 320 33.51 12.65 17.90
N VAL A 321 34.65 13.24 18.20
CA VAL A 321 35.04 13.67 19.55
C VAL A 321 35.06 15.18 19.66
N SER A 322 34.67 15.72 20.81
CA SER A 322 34.79 17.14 21.15
C SER A 322 35.19 17.29 22.62
N VAL A 323 35.86 18.41 22.93
CA VAL A 323 36.30 18.73 24.30
C VAL A 323 35.87 20.14 24.63
N SER A 324 35.07 20.29 25.69
CA SER A 324 34.64 21.60 26.18
C SER A 324 35.35 21.93 27.50
N PRO A 325 36.10 23.06 27.58
CA PRO A 325 36.52 23.91 26.46
C PRO A 325 37.75 23.31 25.73
N GLY A 326 37.93 23.62 24.43
CA GLY A 326 39.24 23.50 23.78
C GLY A 326 39.34 22.68 22.49
N LEU A 327 38.38 21.82 22.15
CA LEU A 327 38.39 21.08 20.88
C LEU A 327 37.00 21.08 20.24
N ALA A 328 36.90 21.73 19.08
CA ALA A 328 35.73 21.58 18.20
C ALA A 328 35.62 20.13 17.72
N GLN A 329 34.41 19.71 17.35
CA GLN A 329 34.15 18.33 16.92
C GLN A 329 35.13 17.89 15.82
N THR A 330 35.81 16.78 16.06
CA THR A 330 36.82 16.20 15.16
C THR A 330 36.52 14.74 14.92
N ALA A 331 36.61 14.29 13.66
CA ALA A 331 36.39 12.91 13.28
C ALA A 331 37.67 12.07 13.45
N LEU A 332 37.53 10.89 14.04
CA LEU A 332 38.58 9.88 14.22
C LEU A 332 38.14 8.60 13.50
N THR A 333 38.72 8.33 12.33
CA THR A 333 38.41 7.11 11.57
C THR A 333 38.95 5.87 12.30
N LEU A 334 38.05 4.92 12.56
CA LEU A 334 38.39 3.66 13.23
C LEU A 334 38.68 2.55 12.20
N GLY A 335 38.12 2.67 11.00
CA GLY A 335 38.16 1.65 9.96
C GLY A 335 37.13 0.55 10.23
N THR A 336 37.32 -0.62 9.64
CA THR A 336 36.48 -1.79 9.90
C THR A 336 36.86 -2.42 11.25
N VAL A 337 35.93 -2.41 12.19
CA VAL A 337 36.10 -3.00 13.53
C VAL A 337 35.39 -4.35 13.57
N GLN A 338 36.12 -5.40 13.92
CA GLN A 338 35.58 -6.77 14.01
C GLN A 338 34.68 -6.95 15.24
N PRO A 339 33.72 -7.90 15.22
CA PRO A 339 32.91 -8.24 16.39
C PRO A 339 33.75 -8.51 17.63
N GLY A 340 33.39 -7.90 18.77
CA GLY A 340 34.11 -7.99 20.04
C GLY A 340 35.46 -7.27 20.09
N ALA A 341 35.95 -6.71 18.97
CA ALA A 341 37.21 -5.99 18.96
C ALA A 341 37.05 -4.57 19.49
N THR A 342 38.07 -4.13 20.24
CA THR A 342 38.20 -2.75 20.73
C THR A 342 39.30 -2.04 19.94
N VAL A 343 38.99 -0.86 19.42
CA VAL A 343 39.94 0.03 18.76
C VAL A 343 40.14 1.26 19.64
N THR A 344 41.38 1.54 19.99
CA THR A 344 41.77 2.76 20.70
C THR A 344 42.26 3.81 19.70
N ARG A 345 41.79 5.05 19.86
CA ARG A 345 42.32 6.22 19.15
C ARG A 345 42.65 7.32 20.14
N GLN A 346 43.83 7.89 19.99
CA GLN A 346 44.25 9.05 20.73
C GLN A 346 43.91 10.33 19.97
N PHE A 347 43.53 11.37 20.70
CA PHE A 347 43.38 12.73 20.18
C PHE A 347 43.99 13.74 21.17
N SER A 348 44.33 14.92 20.67
CA SER A 348 44.97 15.98 21.46
C SER A 348 44.16 17.28 21.39
N TYR A 349 44.18 18.06 22.47
CA TYR A 349 43.49 19.34 22.58
C TYR A 349 44.31 20.36 23.38
N PRO A 350 44.21 21.65 23.03
CA PRO A 350 44.89 22.73 23.76
C PRO A 350 44.28 22.96 25.14
N ASN A 351 45.14 23.27 26.11
CA ASN A 351 44.68 23.78 27.40
C ASN A 351 44.20 25.23 27.24
N GLN A 352 42.96 25.48 27.64
CA GLN A 352 42.32 26.80 27.55
C GLN A 352 42.59 27.68 28.79
N ALA A 353 43.37 27.20 29.76
CA ALA A 353 43.90 28.04 30.82
C ALA A 353 44.81 29.13 30.24
N GLN A 354 44.83 30.32 30.84
CA GLN A 354 45.85 31.31 30.50
C GLN A 354 47.26 30.75 30.74
N PRO A 355 48.31 31.19 30.02
CA PRO A 355 49.68 30.76 30.27
C PRO A 355 50.07 30.97 31.75
N GLY A 356 50.33 29.89 32.49
CA GLY A 356 50.58 29.90 33.94
C GLY A 356 49.34 29.83 34.84
N GLY A 357 48.15 29.66 34.25
CA GLY A 357 46.86 29.58 34.94
C GLY A 357 46.53 28.19 35.52
N PRO A 358 45.45 28.09 36.33
CA PRO A 358 45.07 26.86 37.02
C PRO A 358 44.62 25.76 36.05
N GLN A 359 44.61 24.53 36.56
CA GLN A 359 44.12 23.33 35.91
C GLN A 359 42.66 23.52 35.45
N VAL A 360 42.34 23.11 34.22
CA VAL A 360 40.98 23.22 33.67
C VAL A 360 40.36 21.83 33.62
N THR A 361 39.20 21.68 34.25
CA THR A 361 38.33 20.51 34.04
C THR A 361 37.78 20.58 32.63
N VAL A 362 37.92 19.50 31.87
CA VAL A 362 37.36 19.41 30.52
C VAL A 362 36.31 18.32 30.44
N TYR A 363 35.30 18.56 29.62
CA TYR A 363 34.25 17.62 29.30
C TYR A 363 34.50 17.04 27.92
N VAL A 364 34.86 15.76 27.88
CA VAL A 364 34.99 15.01 26.63
C VAL A 364 33.61 14.47 26.25
N LYS A 365 33.19 14.71 25.02
CA LYS A 365 32.01 14.10 24.43
C LYS A 365 32.41 13.35 23.18
N ALA A 366 31.78 12.19 22.96
CA ALA A 366 31.91 11.47 21.71
C ALA A 366 30.59 10.84 21.30
N TRP A 367 30.40 10.72 19.99
CA TRP A 367 29.39 9.88 19.39
C TRP A 367 30.01 9.07 18.25
N LEU A 368 29.36 7.99 17.88
CA LEU A 368 29.85 7.03 16.89
C LEU A 368 28.97 7.06 15.66
N PHE A 369 29.60 6.94 14.50
CA PHE A 369 28.95 6.83 13.22
C PHE A 369 29.39 5.55 12.52
N SER A 370 28.44 4.80 11.98
CA SER A 370 28.66 3.65 11.12
C SER A 370 27.76 3.74 9.90
N PRO A 371 28.30 3.77 8.67
CA PRO A 371 27.48 3.81 7.45
C PRO A 371 26.45 2.67 7.35
N SER A 372 26.74 1.52 7.97
CA SER A 372 25.84 0.36 7.94
C SER A 372 24.70 0.44 8.96
N GLN A 373 24.76 1.36 9.93
CA GLN A 373 23.71 1.57 10.94
C GLN A 373 23.00 2.91 10.72
N ASP A 374 23.79 3.96 10.55
CA ASP A 374 23.34 5.35 10.48
C ASP A 374 23.08 5.83 9.03
N GLY A 375 23.34 4.95 8.05
CA GLY A 375 23.27 5.27 6.63
C GLY A 375 24.46 6.06 6.09
N PRO A 376 24.47 6.40 4.79
CA PRO A 376 25.65 6.97 4.13
C PRO A 376 25.92 8.43 4.48
N ASP A 377 24.98 9.16 5.11
CA ASP A 377 25.09 10.59 5.42
C ASP A 377 25.45 10.83 6.90
N PRO A 378 26.73 11.04 7.25
CA PRO A 378 27.13 11.35 8.63
C PRO A 378 26.55 12.66 9.14
N ALA A 379 26.18 13.60 8.25
CA ALA A 379 25.58 14.86 8.66
C ALA A 379 24.15 14.66 9.18
N ALA A 380 23.41 13.68 8.66
CA ALA A 380 22.09 13.31 9.18
C ALA A 380 22.21 12.77 10.62
N ALA A 381 23.13 11.83 10.85
CA ALA A 381 23.40 11.32 12.19
C ALA A 381 23.82 12.44 13.17
N GLU A 382 24.68 13.36 12.73
CA GLU A 382 25.07 14.51 13.54
C GLU A 382 23.89 15.44 13.88
N ARG A 383 22.99 15.71 12.92
CA ARG A 383 21.78 16.51 13.16
C ARG A 383 20.88 15.85 14.19
N LEU A 384 20.66 14.55 14.09
CA LEU A 384 19.87 13.78 15.07
C LEU A 384 20.49 13.84 16.47
N GLN A 385 21.81 13.65 16.59
CA GLN A 385 22.51 13.78 17.87
C GLN A 385 22.38 15.18 18.47
N LYS A 386 22.45 16.24 17.65
CA LYS A 386 22.20 17.62 18.10
C LYS A 386 20.76 17.83 18.59
N ARG A 387 19.81 17.08 18.03
CA ARG A 387 18.41 17.03 18.48
C ARG A 387 18.20 16.08 19.66
N GLN A 388 19.25 15.52 20.26
CA GLN A 388 19.20 14.55 21.36
C GLN A 388 18.48 13.24 20.99
N LEU A 389 18.55 12.84 19.72
CA LEU A 389 18.07 11.56 19.23
C LEU A 389 19.26 10.71 18.82
N ASP A 390 19.39 9.53 19.42
CA ASP A 390 20.48 8.58 19.13
C ASP A 390 19.87 7.31 18.51
N PRO A 391 19.80 7.21 17.17
CA PRO A 391 19.13 6.09 16.51
C PRO A 391 19.63 4.71 16.94
N SER A 392 20.89 4.62 17.35
CA SER A 392 21.49 3.37 17.86
C SER A 392 20.92 2.89 19.20
N LYS A 393 20.13 3.73 19.88
CA LYS A 393 19.45 3.44 21.15
C LYS A 393 17.94 3.38 21.01
N GLU A 394 17.38 3.79 19.88
CA GLU A 394 15.94 3.82 19.68
C GLU A 394 15.42 2.43 19.25
N LEU A 395 14.42 1.92 19.95
CA LEU A 395 13.87 0.59 19.68
C LEU A 395 13.25 0.51 18.27
N GLN A 396 12.63 1.60 17.82
CA GLN A 396 11.99 1.74 16.50
C GLN A 396 13.00 1.63 15.35
N VAL A 397 14.28 1.88 15.61
CA VAL A 397 15.36 1.72 14.62
C VAL A 397 16.07 0.39 14.82
N THR A 398 16.46 0.08 16.05
CA THR A 398 17.27 -1.10 16.37
C THR A 398 16.53 -2.42 16.24
N SER A 399 15.19 -2.42 16.27
CA SER A 399 14.39 -3.62 16.02
C SER A 399 14.30 -4.00 14.54
N LEU A 400 14.56 -3.05 13.62
CA LEU A 400 14.52 -3.29 12.18
C LEU A 400 15.71 -4.14 11.73
N ASP A 401 15.48 -4.89 10.63
CA ASP A 401 16.56 -5.57 9.94
C ASP A 401 17.65 -4.55 9.54
N PRO A 402 18.94 -4.89 9.64
CA PRO A 402 20.03 -3.96 9.31
C PRO A 402 19.92 -3.33 7.91
N ILE A 403 19.23 -3.96 6.97
CA ILE A 403 18.99 -3.39 5.63
C ILE A 403 18.13 -2.11 5.67
N TYR A 404 17.21 -1.97 6.64
CA TYR A 404 16.30 -0.83 6.77
C TYR A 404 16.72 0.20 7.83
N GLN A 405 17.73 -0.09 8.67
CA GLN A 405 18.22 0.88 9.66
C GLN A 405 18.67 2.22 9.04
N PRO A 406 19.44 2.25 7.93
CA PRO A 406 19.75 3.49 7.22
C PRO A 406 18.51 4.30 6.80
N THR A 407 17.48 3.61 6.29
CA THR A 407 16.22 4.22 5.89
C THR A 407 15.53 4.86 7.09
N ALA A 408 15.43 4.14 8.20
CA ALA A 408 14.83 4.64 9.44
C ALA A 408 15.57 5.87 9.98
N VAL A 409 16.91 5.85 9.97
CA VAL A 409 17.74 6.99 10.41
C VAL A 409 17.50 8.21 9.52
N ARG A 410 17.52 8.03 8.20
CA ARG A 410 17.24 9.11 7.26
C ARG A 410 15.83 9.67 7.44
N MET A 411 14.85 8.80 7.62
CA MET A 411 13.47 9.19 7.91
C MET A 411 13.36 10.00 9.20
N LEU A 412 14.00 9.57 10.29
CA LEU A 412 14.03 10.35 11.53
C LEU A 412 14.66 11.73 11.34
N ASP A 413 15.73 11.84 10.56
CA ASP A 413 16.33 13.15 10.28
C ASP A 413 15.36 14.07 9.54
N LEU A 414 14.64 13.56 8.54
CA LEU A 414 13.63 14.32 7.81
C LEU A 414 12.44 14.71 8.70
N LEU A 415 11.91 13.76 9.48
CA LEU A 415 10.77 13.97 10.38
C LEU A 415 11.08 14.99 11.49
N THR A 416 12.32 15.02 11.99
CA THR A 416 12.75 15.92 13.07
C THR A 416 13.31 17.25 12.56
N ASP A 417 13.43 17.46 11.25
CA ASP A 417 13.82 18.76 10.68
C ASP A 417 12.65 19.78 10.70
N GLN A 418 11.42 19.34 10.98
CA GLN A 418 10.25 20.21 11.07
C GLN A 418 10.23 21.02 12.38
N ALA A 419 9.93 22.31 12.28
CA ALA A 419 9.53 23.11 13.43
C ALA A 419 8.18 22.62 13.97
N GLY A 420 8.21 21.89 15.10
CA GLY A 420 7.01 21.51 15.85
C GLY A 420 6.84 20.02 16.13
N ALA A 421 7.56 19.13 15.42
CA ALA A 421 7.59 17.71 15.75
C ALA A 421 8.57 17.46 16.89
N THR A 422 8.14 16.76 17.93
CA THR A 422 9.04 16.25 18.98
C THR A 422 9.72 14.96 18.51
N ASN A 423 10.88 14.64 19.08
CA ASN A 423 11.55 13.36 18.82
C ASN A 423 10.63 12.15 19.03
N GLN A 424 9.79 12.20 20.07
CA GLN A 424 8.82 11.16 20.39
C GLN A 424 7.78 10.99 19.27
N GLN A 425 7.24 12.09 18.77
CA GLN A 425 6.29 12.06 17.66
C GLN A 425 6.91 11.53 16.37
N ALA A 426 8.16 11.88 16.07
CA ALA A 426 8.87 11.34 14.91
C ALA A 426 9.09 9.81 15.03
N LEU A 427 9.43 9.32 16.22
CA LEU A 427 9.56 7.89 16.50
C LEU A 427 8.22 7.15 16.37
N GLU A 428 7.13 7.75 16.84
CA GLU A 428 5.78 7.17 16.70
C GLU A 428 5.33 7.07 15.24
N VAL A 429 5.59 8.11 14.42
CA VAL A 429 5.31 8.05 12.98
C VAL A 429 6.13 6.95 12.30
N LEU A 430 7.41 6.80 12.64
CA LEU A 430 8.25 5.72 12.11
C LEU A 430 7.76 4.33 12.54
N ASP A 431 7.36 4.17 13.81
CA ASP A 431 6.84 2.91 14.35
C ASP A 431 5.54 2.49 13.64
N MET A 432 4.63 3.45 13.43
CA MET A 432 3.40 3.19 12.68
C MET A 432 3.67 2.89 11.22
N ALA A 433 4.59 3.62 10.58
CA ALA A 433 4.97 3.36 9.20
C ALA A 433 5.51 1.94 9.02
N THR A 434 6.35 1.52 9.96
CA THR A 434 6.88 0.16 10.04
C THR A 434 5.75 -0.86 10.23
N THR A 435 4.88 -0.63 11.20
CA THR A 435 3.77 -1.55 11.53
C THR A 435 2.74 -1.67 10.40
N ARG A 436 2.56 -0.61 9.60
CA ARG A 436 1.66 -0.59 8.43
C ARG A 436 2.35 -0.95 7.11
N GLY A 437 3.61 -1.36 7.15
CA GLY A 437 4.33 -1.87 5.98
C GLY A 437 4.75 -0.83 4.94
N PHE A 438 4.91 0.44 5.34
CA PHE A 438 5.33 1.55 4.47
C PHE A 438 6.85 1.69 4.29
N LEU A 439 7.65 0.79 4.89
CA LEU A 439 9.12 0.91 4.83
C LEU A 439 9.69 0.90 3.41
N PRO A 440 9.18 0.10 2.46
CA PRO A 440 9.61 0.20 1.06
C PRO A 440 9.36 1.59 0.46
N GLU A 441 8.16 2.17 0.65
CA GLU A 441 7.80 3.51 0.18
C GLU A 441 8.70 4.58 0.80
N LEU A 442 8.91 4.49 2.12
CA LEU A 442 9.79 5.40 2.85
C LEU A 442 11.25 5.26 2.44
N SER A 443 11.69 4.07 2.01
CA SER A 443 13.05 3.85 1.49
C SER A 443 13.29 4.63 0.20
N VAL A 444 12.34 4.60 -0.73
CA VAL A 444 12.41 5.39 -1.96
C VAL A 444 12.31 6.88 -1.66
N LEU A 445 11.39 7.28 -0.79
CA LEU A 445 11.18 8.69 -0.46
C LEU A 445 12.41 9.30 0.25
N SER A 446 12.97 8.60 1.22
CA SER A 446 14.12 9.06 2.02
C SER A 446 15.44 9.11 1.25
N SER A 447 15.58 8.25 0.23
CA SER A 447 16.74 8.21 -0.67
C SER A 447 16.66 9.23 -1.82
N SER A 448 15.49 9.84 -2.03
CA SER A 448 15.30 10.84 -3.08
C SER A 448 15.76 12.23 -2.63
N ASP A 449 16.66 12.84 -3.41
CA ASP A 449 16.97 14.28 -3.32
C ASP A 449 15.92 15.15 -4.04
N GLY A 450 14.93 14.52 -4.68
CA GLY A 450 13.90 15.16 -5.47
C GLY A 450 12.70 15.68 -4.69
N LEU A 451 12.52 15.28 -3.43
CA LEU A 451 11.44 15.81 -2.57
C LEU A 451 11.72 17.27 -2.21
N GLN A 452 10.84 18.18 -2.63
CA GLN A 452 11.07 19.63 -2.52
C GLN A 452 10.53 20.24 -1.23
N ASN A 453 9.67 19.53 -0.50
CA ASN A 453 9.10 19.95 0.77
C ASN A 453 9.34 18.94 1.91
N PRO A 454 10.58 18.48 2.15
CA PRO A 454 10.88 17.46 3.15
C PRO A 454 10.45 17.85 4.58
N LYS A 455 10.32 19.16 4.85
CA LYS A 455 9.89 19.69 6.16
C LYS A 455 8.42 19.45 6.46
N ASP A 456 7.60 19.15 5.46
CA ASP A 456 6.19 18.83 5.65
C ASP A 456 5.99 17.35 5.96
N LEU A 457 7.04 16.52 5.83
CA LEU A 457 6.92 15.07 5.81
C LEU A 457 6.34 14.49 7.11
N TYR A 458 6.65 15.09 8.27
CA TYR A 458 6.02 14.63 9.53
C TYR A 458 4.52 14.88 9.52
N ARG A 459 4.05 16.09 9.14
CA ARG A 459 2.62 16.37 8.97
C ARG A 459 1.99 15.37 8.01
N LEU A 460 2.58 15.21 6.82
CA LEU A 460 2.08 14.33 5.77
C LEU A 460 1.92 12.90 6.27
N LEU A 461 3.01 12.29 6.74
CA LEU A 461 2.97 10.90 7.21
C LEU A 461 2.11 10.74 8.46
N SER A 462 2.00 11.74 9.34
CA SER A 462 1.07 11.67 10.47
C SER A 462 -0.39 11.59 10.00
N THR A 463 -0.76 12.37 8.98
CA THR A 463 -2.10 12.32 8.37
C THR A 463 -2.30 11.04 7.55
N ASP A 464 -1.29 10.61 6.80
CA ASP A 464 -1.38 9.45 5.90
C ASP A 464 -1.40 8.11 6.64
N ILE A 465 -0.60 8.02 7.70
CA ILE A 465 -0.39 6.81 8.51
C ILE A 465 -1.30 6.85 9.76
N GLY A 466 -2.11 7.90 9.93
CA GLY A 466 -3.24 7.92 10.85
C GLY A 466 -2.94 8.28 12.30
N GLN A 467 -1.93 9.11 12.56
CA GLN A 467 -1.88 9.91 13.80
C GLN A 467 -2.47 11.29 13.59
N GLU A 468 -3.68 11.47 14.09
CA GLU A 468 -4.36 12.76 14.05
C GLU A 468 -4.30 13.51 15.38
N THR A 469 -3.39 13.14 16.30
CA THR A 469 -3.13 13.98 17.47
C THR A 469 -2.26 15.18 17.07
N LEU A 470 -2.89 16.15 16.41
CA LEU A 470 -2.36 17.50 16.34
C LEU A 470 -2.26 18.07 17.78
N PRO A 471 -1.26 18.90 18.09
CA PRO A 471 -1.07 19.51 19.42
C PRO A 471 -2.25 20.34 19.95
N SER A 472 -3.33 20.53 19.19
CA SER A 472 -4.47 21.42 19.51
C SER A 472 -5.66 20.75 20.18
N GLY A 473 -5.63 19.45 20.46
CA GLY A 473 -6.53 18.81 21.44
C GLY A 473 -8.03 18.79 21.12
N GLN A 474 -8.47 18.99 19.88
CA GLN A 474 -9.89 18.82 19.50
C GLN A 474 -10.08 18.32 18.06
N THR A 475 -10.19 17.01 17.87
CA THR A 475 -11.07 16.35 16.86
C THR A 475 -11.13 14.84 17.16
N PRO A 476 -12.26 14.14 16.92
CA PRO A 476 -12.34 12.70 17.12
C PRO A 476 -11.50 11.98 16.06
N ALA A 477 -10.74 10.97 16.50
CA ALA A 477 -9.88 10.15 15.65
C ALA A 477 -10.62 9.66 14.39
N PRO A 478 -10.00 9.72 13.19
CA PRO A 478 -10.47 8.94 12.06
C PRO A 478 -10.27 7.47 12.46
N THR A 479 -11.31 6.66 12.29
CA THR A 479 -11.16 5.22 12.50
C THR A 479 -10.04 4.70 11.60
N PRO A 480 -9.11 3.88 12.11
CA PRO A 480 -8.15 3.17 11.27
C PRO A 480 -8.86 2.51 10.07
N GLY A 481 -8.34 2.76 8.87
CA GLY A 481 -8.97 2.30 7.62
C GLY A 481 -10.12 3.19 7.15
N GLY A 482 -10.12 4.49 7.39
CA GLY A 482 -11.04 5.40 6.70
C GLY A 482 -10.69 5.54 5.21
N VAL A 483 -11.67 5.91 4.36
CA VAL A 483 -11.44 6.12 2.91
C VAL A 483 -10.35 7.17 2.66
N GLU A 484 -10.22 8.15 3.54
CA GLU A 484 -9.16 9.16 3.51
C GLU A 484 -7.76 8.58 3.72
N GLN A 485 -7.59 7.63 4.65
CA GLN A 485 -6.30 6.97 4.88
C GLN A 485 -5.88 6.14 3.66
N ILE A 486 -6.83 5.46 3.01
CA ILE A 486 -6.57 4.75 1.74
C ILE A 486 -6.18 5.77 0.67
N GLY A 487 -6.90 6.89 0.59
CA GLY A 487 -6.55 8.03 -0.28
C GLY A 487 -5.11 8.48 -0.13
N ASN A 488 -4.71 8.78 1.09
CA ASN A 488 -3.37 9.23 1.43
C ASN A 488 -2.30 8.19 1.08
N ARG A 489 -2.55 6.91 1.37
CA ARG A 489 -1.69 5.80 0.92
C ARG A 489 -1.51 5.80 -0.60
N ARG A 490 -2.57 5.98 -1.38
CA ARG A 490 -2.48 6.05 -2.85
C ARG A 490 -1.67 7.24 -3.33
N VAL A 491 -1.68 8.37 -2.61
CA VAL A 491 -0.81 9.51 -2.92
C VAL A 491 0.66 9.13 -2.67
N LEU A 492 0.99 8.56 -1.51
CA LEU A 492 2.34 8.12 -1.19
C LEU A 492 2.87 7.06 -2.17
N GLU A 493 2.05 6.07 -2.54
CA GLU A 493 2.38 5.06 -3.55
C GLU A 493 2.66 5.73 -4.92
N GLN A 494 1.86 6.72 -5.31
CA GLN A 494 2.07 7.46 -6.55
C GLN A 494 3.34 8.32 -6.53
N VAL A 495 3.63 9.03 -5.43
CA VAL A 495 4.88 9.78 -5.25
C VAL A 495 6.08 8.85 -5.39
N THR A 496 5.99 7.69 -4.74
CA THR A 496 7.04 6.67 -4.79
C THR A 496 7.24 6.15 -6.21
N GLN A 497 6.16 5.81 -6.92
CA GLN A 497 6.25 5.33 -8.30
C GLN A 497 6.86 6.38 -9.25
N LEU A 498 6.58 7.67 -9.02
CA LEU A 498 7.17 8.76 -9.79
C LEU A 498 8.69 8.83 -9.57
N PHE A 499 9.18 8.67 -8.35
CA PHE A 499 10.63 8.61 -8.08
C PHE A 499 11.30 7.35 -8.62
N LEU A 500 10.62 6.20 -8.59
CA LEU A 500 11.14 4.98 -9.22
C LEU A 500 11.27 5.13 -10.74
N THR A 501 10.30 5.81 -11.37
CA THR A 501 10.28 6.01 -12.83
C THR A 501 11.21 7.13 -13.28
N ASP A 502 11.32 8.21 -12.51
CA ASP A 502 12.26 9.31 -12.73
C ASP A 502 12.94 9.72 -11.41
N PRO A 503 14.10 9.11 -11.10
CA PRO A 503 14.86 9.39 -9.87
C PRO A 503 15.35 10.84 -9.75
N LYS A 504 15.27 11.64 -10.82
CA LYS A 504 15.68 13.06 -10.84
C LYS A 504 14.49 14.02 -10.81
N ALA A 505 13.26 13.50 -10.75
CA ALA A 505 12.07 14.32 -10.66
C ALA A 505 12.10 15.20 -9.41
N LYS A 506 11.52 16.38 -9.52
CA LYS A 506 11.20 17.23 -8.38
C LYS A 506 9.73 17.05 -8.04
N ILE A 507 9.46 16.72 -6.80
CA ILE A 507 8.11 16.46 -6.32
C ILE A 507 7.82 17.30 -5.08
N TRP A 508 6.71 18.02 -5.11
CA TRP A 508 6.08 18.56 -3.91
C TRP A 508 4.94 17.61 -3.54
N TYR A 509 5.09 16.93 -2.41
CA TYR A 509 4.10 15.98 -1.90
C TYR A 509 3.15 16.71 -0.97
N ASP A 510 1.88 16.89 -1.38
CA ASP A 510 0.84 17.64 -0.68
C ASP A 510 1.38 18.97 -0.08
N GLY A 511 2.25 19.60 -0.87
CA GLY A 511 3.10 20.71 -0.48
C GLY A 511 2.77 21.97 -1.23
N VAL A 512 3.20 23.10 -0.69
CA VAL A 512 3.05 24.39 -1.35
C VAL A 512 4.15 24.57 -2.40
N TYR A 513 3.74 24.71 -3.64
CA TYR A 513 4.61 25.17 -4.72
C TYR A 513 4.53 26.70 -4.81
N GLU A 514 5.69 27.35 -4.84
CA GLU A 514 5.79 28.80 -5.00
C GLU A 514 6.65 29.15 -6.21
N GLN A 515 6.09 29.96 -7.10
CA GLN A 515 6.81 30.49 -8.26
C GLN A 515 6.42 31.94 -8.49
N ASN A 516 7.41 32.84 -8.52
CA ASN A 516 7.21 34.28 -8.71
C ASN A 516 6.20 34.91 -7.72
N GLY A 517 6.17 34.41 -6.47
CA GLY A 517 5.24 34.84 -5.43
C GLY A 517 3.81 34.29 -5.55
N ALA A 518 3.49 33.55 -6.61
CA ALA A 518 2.24 32.81 -6.72
C ALA A 518 2.38 31.45 -6.02
N LYS A 519 1.40 31.11 -5.18
CA LYS A 519 1.34 29.83 -4.46
C LYS A 519 0.27 28.93 -5.09
N ALA A 520 0.60 27.65 -5.18
CA ALA A 520 -0.26 26.60 -5.69
C ALA A 520 -0.09 25.35 -4.83
N LYS A 521 -1.14 24.53 -4.76
CA LYS A 521 -1.15 23.28 -4.02
C LYS A 521 -2.03 22.27 -4.76
N THR A 522 -1.54 21.06 -4.92
CA THR A 522 -2.29 19.86 -5.32
C THR A 522 -1.67 18.67 -4.58
N ASP A 523 -2.27 17.47 -4.64
CA ASP A 523 -1.73 16.29 -3.94
C ASP A 523 -0.29 15.99 -4.38
N ILE A 524 0.00 16.15 -5.68
CA ILE A 524 1.37 16.06 -6.21
C ILE A 524 1.60 17.16 -7.23
N ILE A 525 2.69 17.92 -7.08
CA ILE A 525 3.24 18.76 -8.14
C ILE A 525 4.55 18.12 -8.59
N PHE A 526 4.63 17.79 -9.88
CA PHE A 526 5.70 17.01 -10.49
C PHE A 526 6.39 17.82 -11.58
N GLU A 527 7.71 17.93 -11.49
CA GLU A 527 8.58 18.37 -12.57
C GLU A 527 9.61 17.29 -12.87
N GLY A 528 9.58 16.73 -14.06
CA GLY A 528 10.46 15.62 -14.40
C GLY A 528 10.35 15.26 -15.87
N THR A 529 10.59 14.00 -16.18
CA THR A 529 10.61 13.47 -17.53
C THR A 529 9.64 12.32 -17.71
N VAL A 530 8.90 12.32 -18.82
CA VAL A 530 8.03 11.22 -19.22
C VAL A 530 8.38 10.85 -20.66
N GLY A 531 8.78 9.60 -20.89
CA GLY A 531 9.30 9.16 -22.19
C GLY A 531 10.51 9.98 -22.65
N GLY A 532 11.35 10.44 -21.71
CA GLY A 532 12.52 11.28 -21.98
C GLY A 532 12.23 12.75 -22.31
N ARG A 533 10.97 13.19 -22.22
CA ARG A 533 10.58 14.60 -22.46
C ARG A 533 10.29 15.30 -21.14
N PRO A 534 10.75 16.55 -20.94
CA PRO A 534 10.41 17.32 -19.75
C PRO A 534 8.91 17.59 -19.70
N VAL A 535 8.31 17.38 -18.54
CA VAL A 535 6.89 17.67 -18.28
C VAL A 535 6.72 18.30 -16.91
N GLN A 536 5.68 19.12 -16.80
CA GLN A 536 5.21 19.73 -15.56
C GLN A 536 3.75 19.33 -15.36
N ARG A 537 3.47 18.65 -14.25
CA ARG A 537 2.17 18.02 -13.99
C ARG A 537 1.70 18.31 -12.58
N ALA A 538 0.41 18.57 -12.44
CA ALA A 538 -0.26 18.75 -11.16
C ALA A 538 -1.33 17.67 -11.04
N TYR A 539 -1.19 16.79 -10.06
CA TYR A 539 -2.08 15.66 -9.82
C TYR A 539 -3.03 15.98 -8.68
N GLN A 540 -4.31 15.68 -8.92
CA GLN A 540 -5.27 15.51 -7.86
C GLN A 540 -5.76 14.06 -7.88
N ILE A 541 -5.44 13.36 -6.81
CA ILE A 541 -5.66 11.93 -6.64
C ILE A 541 -6.90 11.75 -5.77
N LYS A 542 -7.79 10.84 -6.18
CA LYS A 542 -8.93 10.45 -5.36
C LYS A 542 -9.09 8.94 -5.35
N THR A 543 -9.46 8.44 -4.19
CA THR A 543 -9.86 7.05 -4.00
C THR A 543 -11.38 6.92 -4.02
N VAL A 544 -11.86 5.87 -4.67
CA VAL A 544 -13.27 5.55 -4.85
C VAL A 544 -13.51 4.10 -4.41
N THR A 545 -14.23 3.96 -3.30
CA THR A 545 -14.58 2.67 -2.68
C THR A 545 -16.02 2.25 -2.95
N SER A 546 -16.81 3.09 -3.62
CA SER A 546 -18.18 2.77 -4.05
C SER A 546 -18.57 3.55 -5.30
N ASP A 547 -19.39 2.94 -6.17
CA ASP A 547 -19.85 3.56 -7.43
C ASP A 547 -20.52 4.93 -7.22
N SER A 548 -21.23 5.12 -6.10
CA SER A 548 -21.90 6.37 -5.78
C SER A 548 -20.93 7.53 -5.51
N MET A 549 -19.68 7.24 -5.11
CA MET A 549 -18.67 8.26 -4.82
C MET A 549 -17.97 8.76 -6.08
N LEU A 550 -17.93 7.96 -7.14
CA LEU A 550 -17.11 8.23 -8.33
C LEU A 550 -17.37 9.63 -8.89
N GLY A 551 -18.64 9.99 -9.09
CA GLY A 551 -18.98 11.29 -9.67
C GLY A 551 -18.76 12.50 -8.76
N LYS A 552 -18.87 12.30 -7.44
CA LYS A 552 -18.51 13.32 -6.45
C LYS A 552 -17.00 13.54 -6.46
N ARG A 553 -16.20 12.47 -6.37
CA ARG A 553 -14.73 12.52 -6.32
C ARG A 553 -14.12 13.12 -7.58
N LEU A 554 -14.63 12.78 -8.76
CA LEU A 554 -14.20 13.39 -10.03
C LEU A 554 -14.47 14.91 -10.05
N GLY A 555 -15.67 15.33 -9.65
CA GLY A 555 -16.03 16.74 -9.59
C GLY A 555 -15.23 17.53 -8.55
N GLU A 556 -14.96 16.93 -7.39
CA GLU A 556 -14.07 17.47 -6.37
C GLU A 556 -12.66 17.66 -6.92
N ALA A 557 -12.09 16.61 -7.53
CA ALA A 557 -10.75 16.67 -8.08
C ALA A 557 -10.61 17.76 -9.17
N GLY A 558 -11.58 17.83 -10.08
CA GLY A 558 -11.61 18.88 -11.09
C GLY A 558 -11.71 20.29 -10.49
N LYS A 559 -12.51 20.48 -9.45
CA LYS A 559 -12.60 21.79 -8.76
C LYS A 559 -11.30 22.15 -8.04
N GLN A 560 -10.68 21.20 -7.35
CA GLN A 560 -9.42 21.38 -6.63
C GLN A 560 -8.25 21.64 -7.58
N LEU A 561 -8.21 21.07 -8.78
CA LEU A 561 -7.16 21.44 -9.75
C LEU A 561 -7.26 22.90 -10.25
N ASN A 562 -8.39 23.57 -10.04
CA ASN A 562 -8.70 24.87 -10.62
C ASN A 562 -9.01 25.96 -9.57
N GLY A 563 -8.73 25.76 -8.28
CA GLY A 563 -9.02 26.77 -7.25
C GLY A 563 -10.50 26.94 -6.92
N LEU A 564 -11.36 26.03 -7.40
CA LEU A 564 -12.81 26.10 -7.22
C LEU A 564 -13.30 25.29 -6.00
N GLY A 565 -12.40 24.54 -5.36
CA GLY A 565 -12.68 23.74 -4.16
C GLY A 565 -12.73 24.55 -2.86
N GLY A 566 -12.33 25.82 -2.91
CA GLY A 566 -12.14 26.66 -1.72
C GLY A 566 -10.66 26.71 -1.30
N VAL A 567 -10.44 27.21 -0.08
CA VAL A 567 -9.11 27.33 0.52
C VAL A 567 -8.94 26.23 1.54
N GLU A 568 -7.82 25.53 1.49
CA GLU A 568 -7.50 24.52 2.50
C GLU A 568 -7.26 25.21 3.85
N VAL A 569 -7.93 24.72 4.90
CA VAL A 569 -7.87 25.32 6.24
C VAL A 569 -6.44 25.29 6.81
N ALA A 570 -5.69 24.21 6.56
CA ALA A 570 -4.35 24.03 7.11
C ALA A 570 -3.31 25.02 6.54
N THR A 571 -3.38 25.29 5.22
CA THR A 571 -2.37 26.11 4.53
C THR A 571 -2.85 27.51 4.20
N GLY A 572 -4.17 27.76 4.20
CA GLY A 572 -4.74 29.02 3.75
C GLY A 572 -4.57 29.26 2.24
N ILE A 573 -4.22 28.22 1.47
CA ILE A 573 -3.96 28.29 0.03
C ILE A 573 -5.08 27.54 -0.71
N PRO A 574 -5.61 28.08 -1.81
CA PRO A 574 -6.52 27.33 -2.65
C PRO A 574 -5.77 26.15 -3.27
N GLU A 575 -6.37 24.97 -3.18
CA GLU A 575 -5.91 23.86 -4.02
C GLU A 575 -6.14 24.28 -5.47
N GLN A 576 -5.06 24.36 -6.23
CA GLN A 576 -5.03 24.77 -7.64
C GLN A 576 -3.72 24.32 -8.27
N ALA A 577 -3.77 23.89 -9.53
CA ALA A 577 -2.58 23.61 -10.31
C ALA A 577 -1.79 24.90 -10.60
N PRO A 578 -0.44 24.87 -10.59
CA PRO A 578 0.35 26.01 -11.02
C PRO A 578 0.08 26.36 -12.50
N PRO A 579 0.15 27.65 -12.89
CA PRO A 579 -0.06 28.05 -14.28
C PRO A 579 0.89 27.32 -15.25
N GLY A 580 0.34 26.78 -16.35
CA GLY A 580 1.11 26.08 -17.38
C GLY A 580 1.38 24.59 -17.09
N PHE A 581 1.04 24.09 -15.91
CA PHE A 581 1.13 22.67 -15.59
C PHE A 581 -0.03 21.91 -16.24
N GLN A 582 0.24 20.69 -16.71
CA GLN A 582 -0.81 19.77 -17.12
C GLN A 582 -1.61 19.33 -15.89
N ARG A 583 -2.93 19.53 -15.91
CA ARG A 583 -3.86 19.17 -14.82
C ARG A 583 -4.29 17.71 -14.98
N ILE A 584 -3.98 16.88 -13.98
CA ILE A 584 -4.23 15.45 -14.01
C ILE A 584 -5.19 15.09 -12.88
N ILE A 585 -6.35 14.53 -13.24
CA ILE A 585 -7.20 13.84 -12.27
C ILE A 585 -6.82 12.36 -12.32
N GLN A 586 -6.44 11.80 -11.18
CA GLN A 586 -6.15 10.37 -11.05
C GLN A 586 -7.10 9.73 -10.06
N ILE A 587 -7.88 8.75 -10.52
CA ILE A 587 -8.86 8.04 -9.72
C ILE A 587 -8.38 6.61 -9.48
N TYR A 588 -8.21 6.25 -8.21
CA TYR A 588 -8.05 4.87 -7.79
C TYR A 588 -9.41 4.26 -7.51
N LEU A 589 -9.79 3.27 -8.32
CA LEU A 589 -10.96 2.43 -8.10
C LEU A 589 -10.55 1.25 -7.23
N GLU A 590 -10.95 1.29 -5.96
CA GLU A 590 -10.66 0.20 -5.04
C GLU A 590 -11.50 -1.04 -5.39
N PRO A 591 -11.00 -2.26 -5.10
CA PRO A 591 -11.73 -3.51 -5.26
C PRO A 591 -13.19 -3.46 -4.77
N THR A 592 -13.48 -2.68 -3.72
CA THR A 592 -14.81 -2.51 -3.14
C THR A 592 -15.83 -1.77 -4.02
N VAL A 593 -15.41 -1.01 -5.04
CA VAL A 593 -16.29 -0.07 -5.77
C VAL A 593 -17.52 -0.71 -6.39
N ASP A 594 -17.30 -1.79 -7.14
CA ASP A 594 -18.24 -2.67 -7.86
C ASP A 594 -17.35 -3.51 -8.81
N PRO A 595 -17.39 -4.86 -8.77
CA PRO A 595 -16.61 -5.69 -9.68
C PRO A 595 -16.78 -5.36 -11.16
N ARG A 596 -17.95 -4.83 -11.58
CA ARG A 596 -18.22 -4.44 -12.98
C ARG A 596 -17.37 -3.26 -13.45
N ILE A 597 -16.98 -2.36 -12.55
CA ILE A 597 -16.15 -1.20 -12.86
C ILE A 597 -14.67 -1.51 -12.54
N TYR A 598 -14.43 -2.22 -11.44
CA TYR A 598 -13.09 -2.64 -11.04
C TYR A 598 -12.39 -3.50 -12.10
N THR A 599 -13.15 -4.35 -12.81
CA THR A 599 -12.63 -5.24 -13.87
C THR A 599 -12.84 -4.74 -15.29
N ALA A 600 -13.39 -3.54 -15.45
CA ALA A 600 -13.61 -3.00 -16.78
C ALA A 600 -12.25 -2.73 -17.46
N ASP A 601 -12.14 -3.15 -18.72
CA ASP A 601 -11.09 -2.65 -19.62
C ASP A 601 -11.39 -1.18 -20.01
N GLN A 602 -10.48 -0.55 -20.75
CA GLN A 602 -10.63 0.85 -21.15
C GLN A 602 -11.97 1.12 -21.86
N ALA A 603 -12.38 0.25 -22.80
CA ALA A 603 -13.65 0.38 -23.52
C ALA A 603 -14.87 0.18 -22.62
N GLY A 604 -14.77 -0.72 -21.63
CA GLY A 604 -15.75 -0.92 -20.57
C GLY A 604 -15.89 0.33 -19.71
N LEU A 605 -14.78 0.91 -19.27
CA LEU A 605 -14.76 2.16 -18.51
C LEU A 605 -15.38 3.30 -19.31
N GLU A 606 -15.03 3.48 -20.58
CA GLU A 606 -15.66 4.47 -21.46
C GLU A 606 -17.18 4.33 -21.51
N ARG A 607 -17.69 3.10 -21.66
CA ARG A 607 -19.15 2.85 -21.64
C ARG A 607 -19.78 3.17 -20.28
N GLN A 608 -19.15 2.76 -19.18
CA GLN A 608 -19.66 3.03 -17.83
C GLN A 608 -19.67 4.54 -17.55
N LEU A 609 -18.57 5.24 -17.83
CA LEU A 609 -18.41 6.67 -17.62
C LEU A 609 -19.36 7.49 -18.50
N SER A 610 -19.45 7.18 -19.80
CA SER A 610 -20.25 7.96 -20.76
C SER A 610 -21.76 7.74 -20.66
N LYS A 611 -22.22 6.54 -20.27
CA LYS A 611 -23.65 6.20 -20.23
C LYS A 611 -24.21 6.19 -18.81
N ARG A 612 -23.64 5.35 -17.94
CA ARG A 612 -24.15 5.16 -16.58
C ARG A 612 -23.83 6.37 -15.70
N LEU A 613 -22.67 6.97 -15.90
CA LEU A 613 -22.16 8.06 -15.07
C LEU A 613 -22.08 9.40 -15.82
N GLN A 614 -22.90 9.58 -16.85
CA GLN A 614 -22.86 10.81 -17.66
C GLN A 614 -23.05 12.09 -16.83
N GLN A 615 -23.85 12.04 -15.77
CA GLN A 615 -24.02 13.17 -14.84
C GLN A 615 -22.72 13.48 -14.06
N ALA A 616 -21.94 12.46 -13.71
CA ALA A 616 -20.63 12.64 -13.10
C ALA A 616 -19.66 13.34 -14.05
N MET A 617 -19.65 12.93 -15.32
CA MET A 617 -18.76 13.51 -16.34
C MET A 617 -19.06 15.00 -16.60
N ARG A 618 -20.33 15.41 -16.47
CA ARG A 618 -20.70 16.84 -16.52
C ARG A 618 -20.04 17.68 -15.43
N ASN A 619 -19.68 17.09 -14.28
CA ASN A 619 -18.99 17.81 -13.21
C ASN A 619 -17.54 18.18 -13.57
N LEU A 620 -16.99 17.62 -14.66
CA LEU A 620 -15.66 17.97 -15.17
C LEU A 620 -15.68 19.16 -16.12
N CYS A 621 -16.85 19.77 -16.38
CA CYS A 621 -16.95 20.99 -17.17
C CYS A 621 -16.94 22.23 -16.28
N GLY A 622 -16.02 23.15 -16.58
CA GLY A 622 -15.97 24.47 -15.98
C GLY A 622 -17.12 25.35 -16.44
N ALA A 623 -17.34 26.45 -15.72
CA ALA A 623 -18.36 27.44 -16.08
C ALA A 623 -18.09 28.12 -17.44
N ASP A 624 -16.85 28.10 -17.91
CA ASP A 624 -16.42 28.59 -19.22
C ASP A 624 -16.64 27.57 -20.35
N GLY A 625 -17.23 26.42 -20.03
CA GLY A 625 -17.48 25.34 -21.00
C GLY A 625 -16.22 24.60 -21.42
N LYS A 626 -15.12 24.68 -20.64
CA LYS A 626 -13.90 23.91 -20.88
C LYS A 626 -13.73 22.78 -19.86
N PRO A 627 -12.98 21.72 -20.20
CA PRO A 627 -12.65 20.69 -19.22
C PRO A 627 -11.78 21.22 -18.07
N LEU A 628 -12.10 20.76 -16.86
CA LEU A 628 -11.37 21.05 -15.62
C LEU A 628 -10.06 20.25 -15.49
N ALA A 629 -9.80 19.31 -16.39
CA ALA A 629 -8.56 18.54 -16.43
C ALA A 629 -8.06 18.39 -17.86
N ASP A 630 -6.76 18.18 -18.00
CA ASP A 630 -6.09 17.93 -19.29
C ASP A 630 -5.86 16.43 -19.53
N LEU A 631 -5.88 15.63 -18.46
CA LEU A 631 -5.74 14.18 -18.48
C LEU A 631 -6.57 13.57 -17.36
N LEU A 632 -7.38 12.56 -17.70
CA LEU A 632 -8.02 11.68 -16.73
C LEU A 632 -7.27 10.34 -16.70
N VAL A 633 -6.83 9.94 -15.52
CA VAL A 633 -6.23 8.63 -15.25
C VAL A 633 -7.18 7.85 -14.34
N VAL A 634 -7.53 6.63 -14.71
CA VAL A 634 -8.27 5.70 -13.85
C VAL A 634 -7.42 4.46 -13.63
N VAL A 635 -7.18 4.13 -12.37
CA VAL A 635 -6.44 2.93 -11.95
C VAL A 635 -7.44 1.95 -11.37
N ASN A 636 -7.52 0.73 -11.92
CA ASN A 636 -8.41 -0.32 -11.43
C ASN A 636 -7.72 -1.71 -11.48
N GLY A 637 -8.50 -2.79 -11.35
CA GLY A 637 -7.98 -4.15 -11.36
C GLY A 637 -7.39 -4.62 -12.69
N THR A 638 -7.64 -3.91 -13.80
CA THR A 638 -7.10 -4.24 -15.13
C THR A 638 -5.90 -3.38 -15.52
N GLY A 639 -5.59 -2.33 -14.76
CA GLY A 639 -4.40 -1.51 -14.95
C GLY A 639 -4.67 -0.01 -14.86
N VAL A 640 -3.83 0.75 -15.54
CA VAL A 640 -3.89 2.22 -15.65
C VAL A 640 -4.49 2.58 -17.01
N HIS A 641 -5.54 3.38 -17.00
CA HIS A 641 -6.28 3.81 -18.19
C HIS A 641 -6.24 5.33 -18.28
N GLU A 642 -5.88 5.86 -19.46
CA GLU A 642 -5.62 7.28 -19.66
C GLU A 642 -6.47 7.87 -20.80
N TRP A 643 -7.07 9.03 -20.55
CA TRP A 643 -7.81 9.79 -21.56
C TRP A 643 -7.35 11.25 -21.62
N THR A 644 -6.77 11.63 -22.75
CA THR A 644 -6.50 13.03 -23.10
C THR A 644 -7.66 13.68 -23.84
N ASP A 645 -8.41 12.89 -24.64
CA ASP A 645 -9.71 13.29 -25.19
C ASP A 645 -10.83 12.88 -24.24
N LEU A 646 -11.25 13.80 -23.37
CA LEU A 646 -12.27 13.53 -22.36
C LEU A 646 -13.68 13.33 -22.96
N LYS A 647 -13.88 13.61 -24.26
CA LYS A 647 -15.15 13.30 -24.94
C LYS A 647 -15.36 11.80 -25.08
N ALA A 648 -14.28 11.01 -25.16
CA ALA A 648 -14.34 9.55 -25.21
C ALA A 648 -15.03 8.95 -23.96
N VAL A 649 -14.86 9.59 -22.81
CA VAL A 649 -15.50 9.19 -21.54
C VAL A 649 -16.80 9.96 -21.24
N GLY A 650 -17.28 10.78 -22.19
CA GLY A 650 -18.58 11.46 -22.09
C GLY A 650 -18.56 12.83 -21.41
N VAL A 651 -17.40 13.48 -21.30
CA VAL A 651 -17.32 14.90 -20.91
C VAL A 651 -17.82 15.75 -22.10
N PRO A 652 -18.89 16.57 -21.93
CA PRO A 652 -19.55 17.24 -23.06
C PRO A 652 -18.96 18.59 -23.47
N CYS A 653 -18.06 19.14 -22.66
CA CYS A 653 -17.14 20.20 -23.04
C CYS A 653 -15.89 19.57 -23.69
#